data_AF-A0A9D9SFY0-F1
#
_entry.id   AF-A0A9D9SFY0-F1
#
_cell.length_a   1.000
_cell.length_b   1.000
_cell.length_c   1.000
_cell.angle_alpha   90.00
_cell.angle_beta   90.00
_cell.angle_gamma   90.00
#
_symmetry.space_group_name_H-M   'P 1'
#
loop_
_entity.id
_entity.type
_entity.pdbx_description
1 polymer ?
#
loop_
_entity_poly.entity_id
_entity_poly.type
_entity_poly.pdbx_seq_one_letter_code
_entity_poly.pdbx_strand_id
1 'polypeptide(L)'
;VQPTLTQIWGNHTLKYGYDFRRLHERFNTAGYAAGRFTIDGTYTAPASNSSATLRNAPGRDIAAFILGVPPSGSIDNPTEYDTSSIYHGFFVHDDYRYRSNLTFNIGLRYELESGVREKDGRIVVDFDRAAPSPIAAAALANFNSSVPVNTPIGAFQALTGGLLFAADSSQANQSTDKNNFQPRLGFSWGVDNKTVIRGGFGIFTAPFQIGPIFQPGFSTPTSFTPSTNNGLTFLATLANPFPTGVAPSPGAAQGLMTFTGRDMTSANATGPTSTVLTFDRKNANYSRFIIGVQRELPYSIGMEATYLYSRGSDLAVSRELNAIPVQYLNNFNASTDPTTILAAITSVNSFLNASVSNPMRGLIPDGGAWNATTIQRRRLLVPFPQFGNLAVTEYNGTSDYQSLSLQFVKRFTDGFSLNGSYTFAREHQKTQYLNPQDIELTDIVSPTERPHRWTVSSIYELPFGKNRKYGSEWHPAIDAILGGWQMQGVYEWQSGEPLQFGNVYFNGDPASLRNLLGKKDPNGLRYGIDVPAFALSGFFIGGIQSSANVPGFANNYTSGSSNTLRTMPLTLGQFRNQRFLKFDLGMSKNFRIREGMRIQIRVEAINLLNNPYFSGLNLDPTSASFGLANTQRQPPRDIQIGGRFTF
;
A
#
# COMPACT_ATOMS: atom_id res chain seq x y z
N VAL A 1 -32.77 0.48 -3.24
CA VAL A 1 -33.85 0.98 -4.12
C VAL A 1 -33.38 2.29 -4.74
N GLN A 2 -33.45 2.44 -6.07
CA GLN A 2 -32.88 3.59 -6.77
C GLN A 2 -33.83 4.19 -7.82
N PRO A 3 -34.99 4.76 -7.42
CA PRO A 3 -35.89 5.42 -8.35
C PRO A 3 -35.19 6.58 -9.05
N THR A 4 -35.43 6.69 -10.35
CA THR A 4 -34.90 7.75 -11.19
C THR A 4 -35.99 8.23 -12.13
N LEU A 5 -36.16 9.54 -12.23
CA LEU A 5 -37.07 10.18 -13.17
C LEU A 5 -36.27 11.02 -14.16
N THR A 6 -36.65 10.93 -15.43
CA THR A 6 -36.12 11.78 -16.49
C THR A 6 -37.28 12.62 -17.02
N GLN A 7 -37.11 13.93 -17.02
CA GLN A 7 -38.07 14.89 -17.54
C GLN A 7 -37.40 15.71 -18.64
N ILE A 8 -37.98 15.67 -19.83
CA ILE A 8 -37.54 16.48 -20.96
C ILE A 8 -38.52 17.63 -21.09
N TRP A 9 -38.01 18.87 -21.02
CA TRP A 9 -38.80 20.07 -21.20
C TRP A 9 -38.01 21.12 -21.96
N GLY A 10 -38.47 21.46 -23.17
CA GLY A 10 -37.79 22.38 -24.06
C GLY A 10 -36.36 21.92 -24.36
N ASN A 11 -35.39 22.77 -24.01
CA ASN A 11 -33.96 22.50 -24.20
C ASN A 11 -33.29 21.81 -23.00
N HIS A 12 -34.06 21.41 -21.98
CA HIS A 12 -33.57 20.77 -20.77
C HIS A 12 -33.91 19.28 -20.76
N THR A 13 -32.95 18.46 -20.36
CA THR A 13 -33.17 17.07 -19.98
C THR A 13 -32.75 16.93 -18.52
N LEU A 14 -33.74 17.02 -17.64
CA LEU A 14 -33.57 16.90 -16.20
C LEU A 14 -33.63 15.43 -15.79
N LYS A 15 -32.66 14.97 -15.03
CA LYS A 15 -32.63 13.64 -14.42
C LYS A 15 -32.40 13.78 -12.92
N TYR A 16 -33.31 13.26 -12.13
CA TYR A 16 -33.20 13.28 -10.68
C TYR A 16 -33.67 11.96 -10.08
N GLY A 17 -33.17 11.68 -8.89
CA GLY A 17 -33.47 10.42 -8.25
C GLY A 17 -32.95 10.33 -6.84
N TYR A 18 -33.30 9.21 -6.23
CA TYR A 18 -32.94 8.87 -4.86
C TYR A 18 -32.41 7.45 -4.83
N ASP A 19 -31.36 7.21 -4.07
CA ASP A 19 -30.73 5.92 -3.86
C ASP A 19 -30.75 5.62 -2.36
N PHE A 20 -31.47 4.58 -1.99
CA PHE A 20 -31.49 4.05 -0.63
C PHE A 20 -30.86 2.67 -0.62
N ARG A 21 -29.87 2.48 0.24
CA ARG A 21 -29.26 1.17 0.45
C ARG A 21 -29.20 0.88 1.94
N ARG A 22 -29.55 -0.35 2.30
CA ARG A 22 -29.19 -0.95 3.57
C ARG A 22 -28.09 -1.94 3.26
N LEU A 23 -26.87 -1.58 3.63
CA LEU A 23 -25.70 -2.42 3.47
C LEU A 23 -25.58 -3.29 4.71
N HIS A 24 -25.28 -4.57 4.49
CA HIS A 24 -25.19 -5.55 5.56
C HIS A 24 -24.10 -6.56 5.20
N GLU A 25 -23.26 -6.87 6.17
CA GLU A 25 -22.23 -7.89 6.04
C GLU A 25 -22.20 -8.73 7.31
N ARG A 26 -22.30 -10.04 7.12
CA ARG A 26 -22.07 -11.02 8.17
C ARG A 26 -20.84 -11.84 7.82
N PHE A 27 -19.95 -11.97 8.79
CA PHE A 27 -18.77 -12.80 8.66
C PHE A 27 -18.70 -13.81 9.80
N ASN A 28 -18.36 -15.03 9.44
CA ASN A 28 -18.11 -16.12 10.36
C ASN A 28 -16.79 -16.78 9.98
N THR A 29 -15.95 -17.03 10.97
CA THR A 29 -14.69 -17.76 10.80
C THR A 29 -14.49 -18.69 11.99
N ALA A 30 -14.04 -19.91 11.70
CA ALA A 30 -13.56 -20.81 12.74
C ALA A 30 -12.11 -20.49 13.16
N GLY A 31 -11.42 -19.56 12.47
CA GLY A 31 -10.01 -19.24 12.72
C GLY A 31 -9.14 -20.49 12.84
N TYR A 32 -8.15 -20.44 13.73
CA TYR A 32 -7.44 -21.63 14.22
C TYR A 32 -8.08 -22.17 15.52
N ALA A 33 -9.38 -22.51 15.50
CA ALA A 33 -10.08 -23.09 16.65
C ALA A 33 -9.52 -24.46 17.11
N ALA A 34 -8.77 -25.17 16.25
CA ALA A 34 -8.04 -26.38 16.63
C ALA A 34 -6.64 -26.09 17.20
N GLY A 35 -6.24 -24.82 17.26
CA GLY A 35 -4.89 -24.39 17.59
C GLY A 35 -3.94 -24.41 16.40
N ARG A 36 -2.93 -23.54 16.44
CA ARG A 36 -1.79 -23.53 15.53
C ARG A 36 -0.52 -23.42 16.36
N PHE A 37 0.41 -24.32 16.13
CA PHE A 37 1.71 -24.35 16.82
C PHE A 37 2.83 -24.24 15.80
N THR A 38 3.80 -23.39 16.10
CA THR A 38 5.02 -23.28 15.29
C THR A 38 6.12 -24.04 16.01
N ILE A 39 6.81 -24.91 15.29
CA ILE A 39 7.83 -25.79 15.86
C ILE A 39 9.16 -25.49 15.21
N ASP A 40 10.15 -25.23 16.04
CA ASP A 40 11.54 -25.03 15.65
C ASP A 40 12.48 -25.55 16.76
N GLY A 41 13.79 -25.41 16.56
CA GLY A 41 14.80 -25.85 17.52
C GLY A 41 15.08 -24.89 18.68
N THR A 42 14.18 -23.97 19.06
CA THR A 42 14.44 -22.96 20.12
C THR A 42 14.84 -23.60 21.45
N TYR A 43 14.11 -24.62 21.92
CA TYR A 43 14.36 -25.28 23.19
C TYR A 43 15.30 -26.48 23.11
N THR A 44 15.66 -26.89 21.89
CA THR A 44 16.62 -27.98 21.62
C THR A 44 17.95 -27.43 21.10
N ALA A 45 18.12 -26.11 21.12
CA ALA A 45 19.37 -25.42 20.87
C ALA A 45 20.08 -25.08 22.20
N PRO A 46 21.42 -24.90 22.19
CA PRO A 46 22.15 -24.43 23.36
C PRO A 46 21.60 -23.08 23.85
N ALA A 47 21.28 -22.98 25.15
CA ALA A 47 20.69 -21.79 25.77
C ALA A 47 21.52 -20.50 25.61
N SER A 48 22.81 -20.62 25.28
CA SER A 48 23.74 -19.51 25.09
C SER A 48 23.67 -18.84 23.71
N ASN A 49 22.88 -19.35 22.76
CA ASN A 49 22.90 -18.85 21.38
C ASN A 49 21.53 -18.81 20.70
N SER A 50 21.00 -17.60 20.49
CA SER A 50 19.74 -17.31 19.80
C SER A 50 19.84 -17.26 18.26
N SER A 51 20.95 -17.74 17.67
CA SER A 51 21.15 -17.77 16.22
C SER A 51 20.13 -18.66 15.50
N ALA A 52 19.45 -18.09 14.51
CA ALA A 52 18.50 -18.79 13.66
C ALA A 52 19.14 -20.01 12.96
N THR A 53 20.43 -19.94 12.60
CA THR A 53 21.15 -21.05 11.96
C THR A 53 21.22 -22.28 12.85
N LEU A 54 21.40 -22.09 14.16
CA LEU A 54 21.43 -23.20 15.12
C LEU A 54 20.03 -23.68 15.48
N ARG A 55 19.03 -22.79 15.58
CA ARG A 55 17.63 -23.21 15.78
C ARG A 55 17.10 -24.05 14.62
N ASN A 56 17.51 -23.71 13.40
CA ASN A 56 17.09 -24.37 12.16
C ASN A 56 18.05 -25.50 11.73
N ALA A 57 18.96 -25.94 12.61
CA ALA A 57 19.80 -27.09 12.32
C ALA A 57 18.92 -28.35 12.17
N PRO A 58 19.15 -29.19 11.13
CA PRO A 58 18.30 -30.34 10.85
C PRO A 58 18.07 -31.23 12.09
N GLY A 59 16.81 -31.59 12.33
CA GLY A 59 16.41 -32.52 13.39
C GLY A 59 16.12 -31.89 14.75
N ARG A 60 16.42 -30.60 14.95
CA ARG A 60 16.12 -29.91 16.22
C ARG A 60 14.64 -29.56 16.38
N ASP A 61 14.01 -29.18 15.28
CA ASP A 61 12.57 -29.06 15.12
C ASP A 61 11.85 -30.39 15.38
N ILE A 62 12.39 -31.49 14.85
CA ILE A 62 11.89 -32.85 15.11
C ILE A 62 12.04 -33.19 16.60
N ALA A 63 13.19 -32.88 17.21
CA ALA A 63 13.39 -33.09 18.64
C ALA A 63 12.39 -32.28 19.50
N ALA A 64 12.15 -31.00 19.15
CA ALA A 64 11.17 -30.16 19.83
C ALA A 64 9.73 -30.68 19.65
N PHE A 65 9.40 -31.21 18.46
CA PHE A 65 8.12 -31.87 18.19
C PHE A 65 7.93 -33.12 19.05
N ILE A 66 8.93 -34.01 19.10
CA ILE A 66 8.88 -35.25 19.89
C ILE A 66 8.75 -34.94 21.39
N LEU A 67 9.48 -33.93 21.88
CA LEU A 67 9.38 -33.45 23.25
C LEU A 67 8.05 -32.73 23.53
N GLY A 68 7.29 -32.38 22.49
CA GLY A 68 6.03 -31.67 22.62
C GLY A 68 6.18 -30.23 23.12
N VAL A 69 7.31 -29.57 22.86
CA VAL A 69 7.61 -28.21 23.33
C VAL A 69 7.81 -27.23 22.17
N PRO A 70 6.73 -26.82 21.48
CA PRO A 70 6.83 -25.73 20.52
C PRO A 70 7.37 -24.46 21.20
N PRO A 71 8.14 -23.60 20.52
CA PRO A 71 8.44 -22.25 21.00
C PRO A 71 7.20 -21.35 21.13
N SER A 72 6.18 -21.57 20.30
CA SER A 72 5.01 -20.70 20.22
C SER A 72 3.81 -21.40 19.60
N GLY A 73 2.65 -20.85 19.88
CA GLY A 73 1.38 -21.26 19.29
C GLY A 73 0.25 -20.42 19.84
N SER A 74 -0.95 -20.67 19.36
CA SER A 74 -2.17 -20.08 19.88
C SER A 74 -3.36 -20.95 19.53
N ILE A 75 -4.44 -20.75 20.27
CA ILE A 75 -5.78 -21.14 19.85
C ILE A 75 -6.61 -19.88 19.69
N ASP A 76 -7.29 -19.76 18.56
CA ASP A 76 -8.11 -18.58 18.30
C ASP A 76 -9.46 -18.74 19.00
N ASN A 77 -9.96 -17.63 19.55
CA ASN A 77 -11.35 -17.51 19.99
C ASN A 77 -12.04 -16.46 19.11
N PRO A 78 -12.34 -16.78 17.84
CA PRO A 78 -12.86 -15.82 16.89
C PRO A 78 -14.26 -15.34 17.29
N THR A 79 -14.53 -14.05 17.12
CA THR A 79 -15.90 -13.53 17.16
C THR A 79 -16.47 -13.46 15.74
N GLU A 80 -17.74 -13.83 15.61
CA GLU A 80 -18.53 -13.43 14.45
C GLU A 80 -18.81 -11.92 14.51
N TYR A 81 -19.04 -11.32 13.35
CA TYR A 81 -19.64 -9.99 13.27
C TYR A 81 -20.82 -9.97 12.31
N ASP A 82 -21.79 -9.16 12.68
CA ASP A 82 -22.95 -8.84 11.85
C ASP A 82 -23.10 -7.31 11.86
N THR A 83 -22.80 -6.69 10.72
CA THR A 83 -22.71 -5.25 10.60
C THR A 83 -23.75 -4.68 9.64
N SER A 84 -24.13 -3.43 9.87
CA SER A 84 -24.98 -2.71 8.94
C SER A 84 -24.67 -1.23 8.87
N SER A 85 -24.96 -0.64 7.71
CA SER A 85 -24.97 0.80 7.48
C SER A 85 -26.12 1.17 6.54
N ILE A 86 -26.62 2.38 6.70
CA ILE A 86 -27.66 2.97 5.89
C ILE A 86 -27.02 4.05 5.02
N TYR A 87 -27.39 4.02 3.74
CA TYR A 87 -26.94 4.97 2.75
C TYR A 87 -28.12 5.65 2.08
N HIS A 88 -28.02 6.97 1.96
CA HIS A 88 -28.93 7.83 1.24
C HIS A 88 -28.15 8.62 0.17
N GLY A 89 -28.62 8.60 -1.07
CA GLY A 89 -28.04 9.36 -2.17
C GLY A 89 -29.13 10.14 -2.90
N PHE A 90 -29.03 11.46 -2.94
CA PHE A 90 -29.93 12.32 -3.71
C PHE A 90 -29.15 12.90 -4.88
N PHE A 91 -29.76 12.97 -6.07
CA PHE A 91 -29.12 13.66 -7.17
C PHE A 91 -30.13 14.38 -8.06
N VAL A 92 -29.66 15.46 -8.66
CA VAL A 92 -30.30 16.19 -9.75
C VAL A 92 -29.24 16.50 -10.80
N HIS A 93 -29.58 16.34 -12.06
CA HIS A 93 -28.73 16.60 -13.20
C HIS A 93 -29.56 17.24 -14.31
N ASP A 94 -29.00 18.23 -14.99
CA ASP A 94 -29.61 18.93 -16.11
C ASP A 94 -28.64 18.94 -17.29
N ASP A 95 -29.06 18.35 -18.40
CA ASP A 95 -28.44 18.56 -19.70
C ASP A 95 -29.17 19.69 -20.42
N TYR A 96 -28.58 20.88 -20.35
CA TYR A 96 -29.13 22.09 -20.95
C TYR A 96 -28.51 22.36 -22.32
N ARG A 97 -29.30 22.15 -23.38
CA ARG A 97 -28.91 22.46 -24.76
C ARG A 97 -29.12 23.95 -25.06
N TYR A 98 -28.15 24.78 -24.70
CA TYR A 98 -28.20 26.22 -24.96
C TYR A 98 -28.29 26.54 -26.47
N ARG A 99 -27.55 25.81 -27.31
CA ARG A 99 -27.60 25.87 -28.79
C ARG A 99 -27.39 24.48 -29.38
N SER A 100 -27.63 24.30 -30.68
CA SER A 100 -27.48 23.00 -31.37
C SER A 100 -26.07 22.40 -31.26
N ASN A 101 -25.05 23.23 -31.02
CA ASN A 101 -23.65 22.83 -30.87
C ASN A 101 -23.07 23.11 -29.47
N LEU A 102 -23.86 23.57 -28.50
CA LEU A 102 -23.37 23.87 -27.14
C LEU A 102 -24.37 23.36 -26.09
N THR A 103 -23.91 22.40 -25.30
CA THR A 103 -24.67 21.80 -24.19
C THR A 103 -23.91 21.99 -22.89
N PHE A 104 -24.60 22.36 -21.83
CA PHE A 104 -24.10 22.39 -20.45
C PHE A 104 -24.64 21.19 -19.68
N ASN A 105 -23.84 20.67 -18.76
CA ASN A 105 -24.16 19.52 -17.92
C ASN A 105 -24.01 19.97 -16.47
N ILE A 106 -25.12 20.19 -15.78
CA ILE A 106 -25.12 20.74 -14.41
C ILE A 106 -25.67 19.67 -13.49
N GLY A 107 -24.95 19.30 -12.45
CA GLY A 107 -25.36 18.27 -11.52
C GLY A 107 -25.04 18.61 -10.08
N LEU A 108 -25.89 18.15 -9.19
CA LEU A 108 -25.62 18.11 -7.76
C LEU A 108 -26.00 16.73 -7.26
N ARG A 109 -25.08 16.13 -6.50
CA ARG A 109 -25.35 14.91 -5.75
C ARG A 109 -25.04 15.14 -4.28
N TYR A 110 -25.87 14.60 -3.40
CA TYR A 110 -25.63 14.55 -1.97
C TYR A 110 -25.65 13.10 -1.54
N GLU A 111 -24.61 12.67 -0.82
CA GLU A 111 -24.55 11.33 -0.25
C GLU A 111 -24.45 11.42 1.27
N LEU A 112 -25.21 10.57 1.96
CA LEU A 112 -25.19 10.45 3.40
C LEU A 112 -25.06 8.97 3.73
N GLU A 113 -23.94 8.62 4.33
CA GLU A 113 -23.63 7.26 4.73
C GLU A 113 -23.44 7.21 6.23
N SER A 114 -24.25 6.42 6.92
CA SER A 114 -24.15 6.29 8.38
C SER A 114 -22.88 5.54 8.78
N GLY A 115 -22.45 5.73 10.03
CA GLY A 115 -21.44 4.87 10.64
C GLY A 115 -21.91 3.40 10.73
N VAL A 116 -20.97 2.50 10.97
CA VAL A 116 -21.25 1.05 11.04
C VAL A 116 -21.79 0.69 12.41
N ARG A 117 -22.87 -0.08 12.41
CA ARG A 117 -23.43 -0.69 13.62
C ARG A 117 -23.15 -2.18 13.61
N GLU A 118 -22.83 -2.74 14.77
CA GLU A 118 -22.68 -4.17 14.97
C GLU A 118 -23.88 -4.69 15.79
N LYS A 119 -24.46 -5.81 15.37
CA LYS A 119 -25.72 -6.34 15.89
C LYS A 119 -25.74 -6.58 17.41
N ASP A 120 -24.61 -6.97 17.99
CA ASP A 120 -24.45 -7.29 19.41
C ASP A 120 -23.67 -6.18 20.17
N GLY A 121 -23.42 -5.03 19.54
CA GLY A 121 -22.60 -3.94 20.12
C GLY A 121 -21.12 -4.29 20.25
N ARG A 122 -20.63 -5.33 19.57
CA ARG A 122 -19.25 -5.82 19.68
C ARG A 122 -18.30 -5.03 18.80
N ILE A 123 -18.26 -3.70 18.91
CA ILE A 123 -17.44 -2.84 18.05
C ILE A 123 -16.79 -1.71 18.85
N VAL A 124 -15.55 -1.37 18.49
CA VAL A 124 -14.85 -0.19 19.02
C VAL A 124 -15.36 1.07 18.33
N VAL A 125 -15.57 2.13 19.11
CA VAL A 125 -16.07 3.43 18.66
C VAL A 125 -14.94 4.46 18.57
N ASP A 126 -14.01 4.45 19.53
CA ASP A 126 -12.85 5.36 19.51
C ASP A 126 -11.75 4.89 20.48
N PHE A 127 -10.64 5.61 20.51
CA PHE A 127 -9.65 5.57 21.59
C PHE A 127 -9.64 6.92 22.31
N ASP A 128 -10.16 6.94 23.54
CA ASP A 128 -10.15 8.15 24.36
C ASP A 128 -8.76 8.37 24.95
N ARG A 129 -8.07 9.40 24.45
CA ARG A 129 -6.72 9.79 24.85
C ARG A 129 -6.66 10.48 26.22
N ALA A 130 -7.77 11.05 26.67
CA ALA A 130 -7.84 11.88 27.87
C ALA A 130 -8.49 11.16 29.07
N ALA A 131 -9.24 10.08 28.81
CA ALA A 131 -9.86 9.27 29.86
C ALA A 131 -8.83 8.79 30.89
N PRO A 132 -8.99 9.07 32.19
CA PRO A 132 -8.12 8.55 33.23
C PRO A 132 -8.13 7.02 33.25
N SER A 133 -6.95 6.42 33.24
CA SER A 133 -6.81 4.97 33.31
C SER A 133 -7.24 4.46 34.69
N PRO A 134 -8.03 3.37 34.79
CA PRO A 134 -8.44 2.80 36.07
C PRO A 134 -7.28 2.39 36.99
N ILE A 135 -6.10 2.13 36.41
CA ILE A 135 -4.90 1.72 37.16
C ILE A 135 -3.94 2.88 37.45
N ALA A 136 -4.29 4.13 37.12
CA ALA A 136 -3.42 5.29 37.29
C ALA A 136 -2.89 5.44 38.73
N ALA A 137 -3.77 5.37 39.74
CA ALA A 137 -3.39 5.52 41.13
C ALA A 137 -2.47 4.38 41.63
N ALA A 138 -2.77 3.14 41.24
CA ALA A 138 -1.96 1.99 41.61
C ALA A 138 -0.60 1.99 40.89
N ALA A 139 -0.56 2.40 39.62
CA ALA A 139 0.67 2.54 38.85
C ALA A 139 1.56 3.64 39.43
N LEU A 140 0.97 4.75 39.87
CA LEU A 140 1.68 5.82 40.57
C LEU A 140 2.26 5.36 41.91
N ALA A 141 1.50 4.58 42.70
CA ALA A 141 2.02 3.99 43.94
C ALA A 141 3.20 3.05 43.67
N ASN A 142 3.07 2.20 42.65
CA ASN A 142 4.14 1.32 42.19
C ASN A 142 5.38 2.09 41.70
N PHE A 143 5.20 3.20 40.99
CA PHE A 143 6.26 4.11 40.56
C PHE A 143 6.97 4.74 41.77
N ASN A 144 6.23 5.29 42.72
CA ASN A 144 6.79 5.96 43.90
C ASN A 144 7.54 4.97 44.83
N SER A 145 7.10 3.71 44.88
CA SER A 145 7.79 2.67 45.66
C SER A 145 9.16 2.28 45.10
N SER A 146 9.38 2.47 43.80
CA SER A 146 10.66 2.18 43.13
C SER A 146 10.74 2.98 41.85
N VAL A 147 11.24 4.21 41.96
CA VAL A 147 11.30 5.16 40.85
C VAL A 147 12.22 4.60 39.75
N PRO A 148 11.71 4.32 38.54
CA PRO A 148 12.52 3.78 37.47
C PRO A 148 13.59 4.79 37.03
N VAL A 149 14.85 4.33 36.97
CA VAL A 149 16.00 5.19 36.63
C VAL A 149 15.82 5.84 35.26
N ASN A 150 16.06 7.15 35.18
CA ASN A 150 15.98 7.98 33.97
C ASN A 150 14.61 7.92 33.26
N THR A 151 13.53 7.83 34.05
CA THR A 151 12.15 7.92 33.57
C THR A 151 11.52 9.22 34.09
N PRO A 152 10.75 9.98 33.27
CA PRO A 152 10.16 11.24 33.71
C PRO A 152 9.28 11.08 34.96
N ILE A 153 9.48 11.94 35.97
CA ILE A 153 8.77 11.93 37.26
C ILE A 153 7.25 12.13 37.11
N GLY A 154 6.81 12.72 35.98
CA GLY A 154 5.40 12.95 35.67
C GLY A 154 4.68 11.85 34.88
N ALA A 155 5.41 10.85 34.35
CA ALA A 155 4.86 9.90 33.37
C ALA A 155 3.66 9.07 33.88
N PHE A 156 3.58 8.88 35.21
CA PHE A 156 2.51 8.10 35.86
C PHE A 156 1.57 8.94 36.73
N GLN A 157 1.73 10.27 36.75
CA GLN A 157 0.86 11.16 37.54
C GLN A 157 -0.54 11.31 36.92
N ALA A 158 -0.65 11.13 35.61
CA ALA A 158 -1.90 11.19 34.86
C ALA A 158 -1.89 10.13 33.75
N LEU A 159 -1.87 8.84 34.14
CA LEU A 159 -2.01 7.75 33.17
C LEU A 159 -3.42 7.82 32.57
N THR A 160 -3.51 8.09 31.28
CA THR A 160 -4.78 8.19 30.53
C THR A 160 -4.79 7.20 29.37
N GLY A 161 -5.91 7.07 28.66
CA GLY A 161 -6.00 6.25 27.45
C GLY A 161 -6.85 5.00 27.66
N GLY A 162 -7.79 4.76 26.75
CA GLY A 162 -8.52 3.50 26.68
C GLY A 162 -9.45 3.40 25.49
N LEU A 163 -9.79 2.16 25.13
CA LEU A 163 -10.77 1.87 24.08
C LEU A 163 -12.18 2.23 24.56
N LEU A 164 -12.93 2.88 23.67
CA LEU A 164 -14.36 3.07 23.81
C LEU A 164 -15.09 2.04 22.95
N PHE A 165 -16.14 1.44 23.50
CA PHE A 165 -16.96 0.44 22.85
C PHE A 165 -18.35 0.98 22.60
N ALA A 166 -19.06 0.39 21.64
CA ALA A 166 -20.48 0.64 21.48
C ALA A 166 -21.22 0.22 22.75
N ALA A 167 -22.07 1.10 23.27
CA ALA A 167 -22.89 0.83 24.45
C ALA A 167 -23.89 -0.31 24.19
N ASP A 168 -24.41 -0.37 22.96
CA ASP A 168 -25.33 -1.39 22.48
C ASP A 168 -25.33 -1.45 20.94
N SER A 169 -26.19 -2.32 20.39
CA SER A 169 -26.39 -2.50 18.94
C SER A 169 -26.86 -1.25 18.17
N SER A 170 -27.32 -0.23 18.89
CA SER A 170 -27.82 1.03 18.34
C SER A 170 -26.74 2.12 18.26
N GLN A 171 -25.54 1.89 18.78
CA GLN A 171 -24.44 2.84 18.60
C GLN A 171 -23.64 2.50 17.35
N ALA A 172 -23.47 3.49 16.47
CA ALA A 172 -22.54 3.38 15.35
C ALA A 172 -21.11 3.65 15.85
N ASN A 173 -20.12 2.97 15.25
CA ASN A 173 -18.71 3.17 15.57
C ASN A 173 -18.16 4.53 15.15
N GLN A 174 -18.88 5.25 14.28
CA GLN A 174 -18.45 6.52 13.70
C GLN A 174 -19.63 7.48 13.61
N SER A 175 -19.33 8.77 13.74
CA SER A 175 -20.26 9.83 13.40
C SER A 175 -20.54 9.82 11.90
N THR A 176 -21.76 10.22 11.54
CA THR A 176 -22.17 10.29 10.14
C THR A 176 -21.62 11.57 9.53
N ASP A 177 -20.73 11.47 8.54
CA ASP A 177 -20.24 12.63 7.79
C ASP A 177 -21.37 13.17 6.90
N LYS A 178 -21.81 14.39 7.19
CA LYS A 178 -22.94 15.06 6.53
C LYS A 178 -22.49 15.99 5.40
N ASN A 179 -21.19 16.15 5.14
CA ASN A 179 -20.67 17.18 4.24
C ASN A 179 -20.39 16.68 2.80
N ASN A 180 -20.94 15.54 2.40
CA ASN A 180 -20.63 14.91 1.09
C ASN A 180 -21.47 15.49 -0.07
N PHE A 181 -21.40 16.81 -0.27
CA PHE A 181 -21.94 17.47 -1.45
C PHE A 181 -20.99 17.30 -2.65
N GLN A 182 -21.54 16.86 -3.76
CA GLN A 182 -20.83 16.48 -4.98
C GLN A 182 -21.38 17.27 -6.18
N PRO A 183 -21.10 18.59 -6.27
CA PRO A 183 -21.44 19.40 -7.42
C PRO A 183 -20.65 18.95 -8.65
N ARG A 184 -21.27 19.10 -9.83
CA ARG A 184 -20.70 18.78 -11.14
C ARG A 184 -21.15 19.84 -12.14
N LEU A 185 -20.19 20.36 -12.90
CA LEU A 185 -20.43 21.34 -13.94
C LEU A 185 -19.63 20.89 -15.16
N GLY A 186 -20.25 20.85 -16.33
CA GLY A 186 -19.60 20.45 -17.56
C GLY A 186 -20.19 21.16 -18.76
N PHE A 187 -19.47 21.10 -19.87
CA PHE A 187 -19.94 21.59 -21.15
C PHE A 187 -19.37 20.75 -22.29
N SER A 188 -20.10 20.73 -23.40
CA SER A 188 -19.66 20.18 -24.68
C SER A 188 -19.99 21.18 -25.78
N TRP A 189 -18.98 21.60 -26.53
CA TRP A 189 -19.07 22.60 -27.57
C TRP A 189 -18.52 22.07 -28.90
N GLY A 190 -19.39 21.85 -29.87
CA GLY A 190 -19.01 21.65 -31.27
C GLY A 190 -18.65 23.00 -31.89
N VAL A 191 -17.35 23.31 -31.90
CA VAL A 191 -16.82 24.56 -32.45
C VAL A 191 -17.09 24.62 -33.96
N ASP A 192 -16.88 23.49 -34.64
CA ASP A 192 -17.17 23.26 -36.05
C ASP A 192 -17.53 21.78 -36.29
N ASN A 193 -17.76 21.39 -37.54
CA ASN A 193 -18.13 20.00 -37.90
C ASN A 193 -17.01 18.96 -37.66
N LYS A 194 -15.80 19.39 -37.27
CA LYS A 194 -14.62 18.55 -37.05
C LYS A 194 -14.03 18.69 -35.66
N THR A 195 -14.47 19.66 -34.86
CA THR A 195 -13.83 20.05 -33.61
C THR A 195 -14.84 20.13 -32.48
N VAL A 196 -14.55 19.41 -31.39
CA VAL A 196 -15.35 19.44 -30.17
C VAL A 196 -14.46 19.74 -28.98
N ILE A 197 -14.86 20.72 -28.17
CA ILE A 197 -14.26 21.01 -26.88
C ILE A 197 -15.20 20.50 -25.80
N ARG A 198 -14.68 19.72 -24.85
CA ARG A 198 -15.43 19.25 -23.68
C ARG A 198 -14.66 19.62 -22.44
N GLY A 199 -15.35 20.08 -21.41
CA GLY A 199 -14.71 20.35 -20.14
C GLY A 199 -15.68 20.22 -18.99
N GLY A 200 -15.14 20.07 -17.78
CA GLY A 200 -15.96 20.02 -16.59
C GLY A 200 -15.15 19.99 -15.31
N PHE A 201 -15.85 20.29 -14.23
CA PHE A 201 -15.40 20.22 -12.86
C PHE A 201 -16.39 19.38 -12.05
N GLY A 202 -15.90 18.59 -11.11
CA GLY A 202 -16.77 17.93 -10.15
C GLY A 202 -16.05 17.48 -8.90
N ILE A 203 -16.80 17.42 -7.80
CA ILE A 203 -16.35 16.80 -6.54
C ILE A 203 -16.97 15.40 -6.47
N PHE A 204 -16.14 14.43 -6.09
CA PHE A 204 -16.53 13.03 -5.95
C PHE A 204 -16.10 12.53 -4.57
N THR A 205 -17.05 11.99 -3.82
CA THR A 205 -16.77 11.39 -2.52
C THR A 205 -16.47 9.90 -2.70
N ALA A 206 -15.43 9.40 -2.06
CA ALA A 206 -15.15 7.97 -2.04
C ALA A 206 -16.20 7.28 -1.15
N PRO A 207 -16.89 6.23 -1.64
CA PRO A 207 -17.84 5.50 -0.83
C PRO A 207 -17.12 4.77 0.30
N PHE A 208 -17.78 4.61 1.45
CA PHE A 208 -17.33 3.66 2.43
C PHE A 208 -17.57 2.24 1.91
N GLN A 209 -16.63 1.36 2.18
CA GLN A 209 -16.84 -0.07 2.03
C GLN A 209 -17.12 -0.66 3.40
N ILE A 210 -18.33 -1.20 3.62
CA ILE A 210 -18.53 -2.15 4.72
C ILE A 210 -17.57 -3.32 4.49
N GLY A 211 -16.78 -3.61 5.51
CA GLY A 211 -15.76 -4.63 5.51
C GLY A 211 -15.41 -5.01 6.96
N PRO A 212 -14.31 -5.74 7.17
CA PRO A 212 -13.90 -6.19 8.50
C PRO A 212 -13.86 -5.05 9.51
N ILE A 213 -14.56 -5.25 10.63
CA ILE A 213 -14.62 -4.27 11.71
C ILE A 213 -13.56 -4.52 12.77
N PHE A 214 -13.14 -3.44 13.43
CA PHE A 214 -12.19 -3.50 14.52
C PHE A 214 -12.89 -3.89 15.83
N GLN A 215 -12.70 -5.15 16.26
CA GLN A 215 -13.34 -5.73 17.46
C GLN A 215 -12.31 -6.28 18.49
N PRO A 216 -11.22 -5.56 18.81
CA PRO A 216 -10.32 -6.01 19.88
C PRO A 216 -11.11 -6.17 21.18
N GLY A 217 -10.73 -7.16 21.98
CA GLY A 217 -11.45 -7.54 23.20
C GLY A 217 -12.57 -8.55 22.98
N PHE A 218 -13.20 -8.61 21.80
CA PHE A 218 -14.23 -9.62 21.47
C PHE A 218 -13.65 -10.87 20.79
N SER A 219 -12.51 -10.72 20.10
CA SER A 219 -11.74 -11.81 19.52
C SER A 219 -10.31 -11.75 20.04
N THR A 220 -10.00 -12.52 21.08
CA THR A 220 -8.64 -12.60 21.64
C THR A 220 -8.16 -14.04 21.59
N PRO A 221 -7.09 -14.35 20.83
CA PRO A 221 -6.49 -15.68 20.87
C PRO A 221 -5.87 -15.92 22.26
N THR A 222 -5.90 -17.18 22.68
CA THR A 222 -5.12 -17.62 23.84
C THR A 222 -3.75 -18.09 23.34
N SER A 223 -2.70 -17.37 23.74
CA SER A 223 -1.32 -17.70 23.36
C SER A 223 -0.80 -18.91 24.14
N PHE A 224 -0.13 -19.82 23.44
CA PHE A 224 0.59 -20.93 24.04
C PHE A 224 1.90 -20.42 24.64
N THR A 225 2.05 -20.54 25.96
CA THR A 225 3.25 -20.13 26.70
C THR A 225 3.96 -21.37 27.26
N PRO A 226 4.89 -21.99 26.51
CA PRO A 226 5.56 -23.23 26.93
C PRO A 226 6.43 -23.04 28.17
N SER A 227 7.05 -21.87 28.32
CA SER A 227 8.00 -21.56 29.40
C SER A 227 8.13 -20.04 29.59
N THR A 228 8.33 -19.59 30.83
CA THR A 228 8.61 -18.18 31.17
C THR A 228 10.09 -17.91 31.49
N ASN A 229 10.95 -18.93 31.42
CA ASN A 229 12.37 -18.85 31.77
C ASN A 229 13.27 -19.53 30.72
N ASN A 230 12.95 -19.31 29.43
CA ASN A 230 13.75 -19.80 28.29
C ASN A 230 14.01 -21.32 28.26
N GLY A 231 13.01 -22.13 28.65
CA GLY A 231 13.06 -23.58 28.56
C GLY A 231 13.74 -24.25 29.76
N LEU A 232 14.08 -23.51 30.82
CA LEU A 232 14.56 -24.11 32.07
C LEU A 232 13.44 -24.89 32.77
N THR A 233 12.20 -24.41 32.70
CA THR A 233 11.00 -25.13 33.16
C THR A 233 9.86 -24.96 32.18
N PHE A 234 9.21 -26.07 31.80
CA PHE A 234 8.04 -26.04 30.93
C PHE A 234 6.75 -26.00 31.74
N LEU A 235 5.93 -24.99 31.48
CA LEU A 235 4.61 -24.81 32.07
C LEU A 235 3.52 -25.47 31.21
N ALA A 236 3.71 -25.56 29.90
CA ALA A 236 2.77 -26.12 28.94
C ALA A 236 3.50 -26.91 27.84
N THR A 237 2.86 -27.97 27.34
CA THR A 237 3.36 -28.83 26.26
C THR A 237 2.23 -29.16 25.29
N LEU A 238 2.49 -29.82 24.16
CA LEU A 238 1.42 -30.28 23.26
C LEU A 238 0.44 -31.26 23.91
N ALA A 239 0.83 -31.93 25.00
CA ALA A 239 -0.08 -32.80 25.75
C ALA A 239 -1.11 -32.00 26.57
N ASN A 240 -0.73 -30.81 27.05
CA ASN A 240 -1.64 -29.86 27.70
C ASN A 240 -1.20 -28.43 27.36
N PRO A 241 -1.61 -27.90 26.19
CA PRO A 241 -1.09 -26.63 25.70
C PRO A 241 -1.64 -25.42 26.47
N PHE A 242 -2.79 -25.57 27.12
CA PHE A 242 -3.42 -24.51 27.90
C PHE A 242 -3.79 -25.04 29.30
N PRO A 243 -2.82 -25.25 30.21
CA PRO A 243 -3.08 -25.82 31.54
C PRO A 243 -4.02 -24.98 32.40
N THR A 244 -4.09 -23.68 32.15
CA THR A 244 -5.00 -22.73 32.80
C THR A 244 -6.34 -22.56 32.06
N GLY A 245 -6.58 -23.38 31.03
CA GLY A 245 -7.73 -23.26 30.13
C GLY A 245 -7.54 -22.20 29.04
N VAL A 246 -8.50 -22.16 28.12
CA VAL A 246 -8.60 -21.13 27.08
C VAL A 246 -9.26 -19.89 27.70
N ALA A 247 -8.60 -18.74 27.61
CA ALA A 247 -9.12 -17.50 28.18
C ALA A 247 -10.31 -16.99 27.35
N PRO A 248 -11.47 -16.70 27.97
CA PRO A 248 -12.59 -16.10 27.26
C PRO A 248 -12.23 -14.68 26.81
N SER A 249 -12.83 -14.24 25.70
CA SER A 249 -12.71 -12.86 25.25
C SER A 249 -13.39 -11.93 26.28
N PRO A 250 -12.69 -10.93 26.86
CA PRO A 250 -13.28 -10.07 27.90
C PRO A 250 -14.38 -9.13 27.37
N GLY A 251 -14.52 -9.01 26.04
CA GLY A 251 -15.42 -8.06 25.40
C GLY A 251 -15.13 -6.63 25.87
N ALA A 252 -16.19 -5.85 26.07
CA ALA A 252 -16.13 -4.52 26.66
C ALA A 252 -16.14 -4.51 28.21
N ALA A 253 -16.20 -5.69 28.87
CA ALA A 253 -16.43 -5.77 30.32
C ALA A 253 -15.28 -5.18 31.16
N GLN A 254 -14.05 -5.16 30.60
CA GLN A 254 -12.89 -4.52 31.23
C GLN A 254 -12.86 -3.00 31.02
N GLY A 255 -13.81 -2.42 30.28
CA GLY A 255 -13.88 -0.99 29.98
C GLY A 255 -12.56 -0.48 29.40
N LEU A 256 -12.02 0.60 29.96
CA LEU A 256 -10.74 1.20 29.53
C LEU A 256 -9.52 0.29 29.74
N MET A 257 -9.64 -0.77 30.56
CA MET A 257 -8.58 -1.77 30.75
C MET A 257 -8.55 -2.83 29.66
N THR A 258 -9.59 -2.89 28.82
CA THR A 258 -9.64 -3.84 27.70
C THR A 258 -8.43 -3.64 26.80
N PHE A 259 -7.73 -4.73 26.49
CA PHE A 259 -6.58 -4.74 25.58
C PHE A 259 -5.31 -4.02 26.08
N THR A 260 -5.28 -3.61 27.35
CA THR A 260 -4.01 -3.20 27.99
C THR A 260 -3.00 -4.36 27.96
N GLY A 261 -1.71 -4.03 27.83
CA GLY A 261 -0.64 -5.01 27.65
C GLY A 261 -0.58 -5.69 26.28
N ARG A 262 -1.34 -5.21 25.28
CA ARG A 262 -1.36 -5.77 23.92
C ARG A 262 -1.11 -4.71 22.87
N ASP A 263 -0.57 -5.13 21.73
CA ASP A 263 -0.43 -4.29 20.54
C ASP A 263 -1.80 -4.13 19.86
N MET A 264 -2.31 -2.91 19.78
CA MET A 264 -3.58 -2.59 19.13
C MET A 264 -3.46 -2.54 17.60
N THR A 265 -2.23 -2.59 17.10
CA THR A 265 -1.89 -2.54 15.69
C THR A 265 -0.83 -3.57 15.38
N SER A 266 -0.89 -4.17 14.18
CA SER A 266 0.28 -4.82 13.60
C SER A 266 0.95 -3.82 12.65
N ALA A 267 2.28 -3.84 12.55
CA ALA A 267 3.04 -2.94 11.69
C ALA A 267 3.78 -3.74 10.63
N ASN A 268 3.76 -3.25 9.39
CA ASN A 268 4.66 -3.67 8.32
C ASN A 268 5.73 -2.60 8.09
N ALA A 269 6.68 -2.85 7.19
CA ALA A 269 7.73 -1.89 6.80
C ALA A 269 7.20 -0.52 6.31
N THR A 270 5.90 -0.43 5.98
CA THR A 270 5.20 0.78 5.52
C THR A 270 4.27 1.40 6.57
N GLY A 271 4.27 0.90 7.82
CA GLY A 271 3.45 1.41 8.92
C GLY A 271 2.39 0.41 9.43
N PRO A 272 1.51 0.86 10.35
CA PRO A 272 0.44 0.05 10.94
C PRO A 272 -0.56 -0.45 9.87
N THR A 273 -0.95 -1.72 9.93
CA THR A 273 -1.92 -2.37 9.02
C THR A 273 -3.32 -2.51 9.62
N SER A 274 -3.47 -2.29 10.92
CA SER A 274 -4.75 -2.16 11.62
C SER A 274 -4.65 -0.94 12.53
N THR A 275 -5.68 -0.08 12.56
CA THR A 275 -5.70 1.12 13.40
C THR A 275 -7.08 1.29 14.01
N VAL A 276 -7.15 1.99 15.15
CA VAL A 276 -8.44 2.39 15.72
C VAL A 276 -9.05 3.46 14.82
N LEU A 277 -10.27 3.22 14.36
CA LEU A 277 -11.03 4.23 13.66
C LEU A 277 -11.51 5.26 14.67
N THR A 278 -11.25 6.54 14.40
CA THR A 278 -11.73 7.65 15.21
C THR A 278 -13.22 7.89 14.98
N PHE A 279 -13.93 8.38 16.00
CA PHE A 279 -15.37 8.61 15.90
C PHE A 279 -15.71 9.68 14.85
N ASP A 280 -14.92 10.73 14.76
CA ASP A 280 -15.10 11.86 13.83
C ASP A 280 -14.53 11.57 12.44
N ARG A 281 -15.05 10.53 11.81
CA ARG A 281 -14.64 10.17 10.46
C ARG A 281 -15.09 11.22 9.43
N LYS A 282 -14.23 11.43 8.44
CA LYS A 282 -14.55 12.14 7.20
C LYS A 282 -14.47 11.21 6.00
N ASN A 283 -15.31 11.42 4.99
CA ASN A 283 -15.16 10.74 3.72
C ASN A 283 -14.13 11.45 2.85
N ALA A 284 -13.29 10.66 2.16
CA ALA A 284 -12.32 11.19 1.22
C ALA A 284 -13.04 11.86 0.03
N ASN A 285 -12.60 13.04 -0.36
CA ASN A 285 -13.17 13.82 -1.46
C ASN A 285 -12.14 14.06 -2.56
N TYR A 286 -12.57 14.01 -3.82
CA TYR A 286 -11.75 14.27 -5.00
C TYR A 286 -12.35 15.40 -5.82
N SER A 287 -11.69 16.55 -5.82
CA SER A 287 -11.99 17.66 -6.73
C SER A 287 -11.29 17.40 -8.06
N ARG A 288 -12.06 17.28 -9.15
CA ARG A 288 -11.54 16.96 -10.49
C ARG A 288 -11.92 18.02 -11.49
N PHE A 289 -10.95 18.47 -12.28
CA PHE A 289 -11.14 19.33 -13.43
C PHE A 289 -10.60 18.63 -14.68
N ILE A 290 -11.38 18.60 -15.74
CA ILE A 290 -11.00 18.01 -17.02
C ILE A 290 -11.35 18.99 -18.15
N ILE A 291 -10.46 19.11 -19.12
CA ILE A 291 -10.73 19.83 -20.37
C ILE A 291 -10.04 19.12 -21.51
N GLY A 292 -10.76 18.91 -22.61
CA GLY A 292 -10.29 18.19 -23.77
C GLY A 292 -10.72 18.84 -25.08
N VAL A 293 -9.85 18.76 -26.07
CA VAL A 293 -10.12 19.18 -27.45
C VAL A 293 -9.96 17.97 -28.35
N GLN A 294 -11.01 17.63 -29.07
CA GLN A 294 -11.01 16.57 -30.07
C GLN A 294 -11.15 17.19 -31.46
N ARG A 295 -10.34 16.76 -32.42
CA ARG A 295 -10.40 17.21 -33.80
C ARG A 295 -10.20 16.10 -34.82
N GLU A 296 -11.03 16.09 -35.85
CA GLU A 296 -10.78 15.33 -37.08
C GLU A 296 -9.81 16.08 -37.99
N LEU A 297 -8.71 15.42 -38.34
CA LEU A 297 -7.70 15.85 -39.28
C LEU A 297 -7.86 15.10 -40.62
N PRO A 298 -7.24 15.59 -41.70
CA PRO A 298 -7.23 14.88 -42.99
C PRO A 298 -6.77 13.43 -42.88
N TYR A 299 -7.13 12.60 -43.87
CA TYR A 299 -6.77 11.18 -43.95
C TYR A 299 -7.41 10.28 -42.88
N SER A 300 -8.62 10.63 -42.42
CA SER A 300 -9.37 9.87 -41.40
C SER A 300 -8.61 9.72 -40.08
N ILE A 301 -7.91 10.79 -39.69
CA ILE A 301 -7.15 10.89 -38.45
C ILE A 301 -7.99 11.66 -37.43
N GLY A 302 -8.20 11.09 -36.26
CA GLY A 302 -8.70 11.80 -35.07
C GLY A 302 -7.56 12.07 -34.10
N MET A 303 -7.53 13.28 -33.55
CA MET A 303 -6.67 13.63 -32.42
C MET A 303 -7.50 14.13 -31.25
N GLU A 304 -7.09 13.78 -30.04
CA GLU A 304 -7.65 14.32 -28.80
C GLU A 304 -6.51 14.72 -27.86
N ALA A 305 -6.62 15.90 -27.26
CA ALA A 305 -5.74 16.34 -26.20
C ALA A 305 -6.58 16.70 -24.97
N THR A 306 -6.32 16.04 -23.85
CA THR A 306 -7.11 16.15 -22.62
C THR A 306 -6.20 16.41 -21.43
N TYR A 307 -6.45 17.52 -20.73
CA TYR A 307 -5.82 17.86 -19.45
C TYR A 307 -6.76 17.47 -18.31
N LEU A 308 -6.21 16.82 -17.28
CA LEU A 308 -6.91 16.41 -16.07
C LEU A 308 -6.12 16.88 -14.85
N TYR A 309 -6.79 17.59 -13.95
CA TYR A 309 -6.34 17.90 -12.60
C TYR A 309 -7.24 17.19 -11.59
N SER A 310 -6.67 16.55 -10.58
CA SER A 310 -7.40 15.88 -9.50
C SER A 310 -6.71 16.11 -8.17
N ARG A 311 -7.46 16.61 -7.19
CA ARG A 311 -6.99 16.78 -5.81
C ARG A 311 -7.82 15.97 -4.84
N GLY A 312 -7.18 15.06 -4.13
CA GLY A 312 -7.75 14.32 -3.00
C GLY A 312 -7.61 15.10 -1.69
N SER A 313 -8.66 15.12 -0.89
CA SER A 313 -8.67 15.64 0.49
C SER A 313 -9.32 14.65 1.46
N ASP A 314 -9.04 14.82 2.74
CA ASP A 314 -9.57 13.99 3.83
C ASP A 314 -9.24 12.50 3.63
N LEU A 315 -8.09 12.23 3.02
CA LEU A 315 -7.60 10.86 2.84
C LEU A 315 -7.20 10.30 4.21
N ALA A 316 -7.49 9.01 4.42
CA ALA A 316 -7.14 8.31 5.65
C ALA A 316 -5.61 8.22 5.80
N VAL A 317 -5.13 8.52 7.00
CA VAL A 317 -3.72 8.47 7.40
C VAL A 317 -3.60 7.75 8.73
N SER A 318 -2.63 6.85 8.85
CA SER A 318 -2.32 6.20 10.13
C SER A 318 -1.47 7.12 11.00
N ARG A 319 -1.91 7.35 12.24
CA ARG A 319 -1.19 8.09 13.27
C ARG A 319 -0.79 7.16 14.42
N GLU A 320 0.50 6.88 14.56
CA GLU A 320 1.03 6.20 15.76
C GLU A 320 1.00 7.17 16.94
N LEU A 321 0.36 6.75 18.03
CA LEU A 321 0.22 7.50 19.28
C LEU A 321 1.26 7.09 20.32
N ASN A 322 1.76 5.85 20.26
CA ASN A 322 2.74 5.31 21.21
C ASN A 322 4.17 5.33 20.67
N ALA A 323 4.58 6.50 20.17
CA ALA A 323 5.93 6.73 19.70
C ALA A 323 6.86 7.23 20.83
N ILE A 324 8.12 6.79 20.80
CA ILE A 324 9.16 7.30 21.70
C ILE A 324 9.40 8.79 21.38
N PRO A 325 9.38 9.70 22.36
CA PRO A 325 9.65 11.12 22.12
C PRO A 325 11.03 11.37 21.49
N VAL A 326 11.11 12.39 20.62
CA VAL A 326 12.33 12.73 19.85
C VAL A 326 13.57 12.88 20.73
N GLN A 327 13.44 13.41 21.95
CA GLN A 327 14.55 13.63 22.88
C GLN A 327 15.29 12.35 23.31
N TYR A 328 14.68 11.18 23.13
CA TYR A 328 15.30 9.88 23.43
C TYR A 328 15.78 9.14 22.18
N LEU A 329 15.68 9.77 21.02
CA LEU A 329 16.08 9.21 19.74
C LEU A 329 17.32 9.93 19.23
N ASN A 330 18.16 9.19 18.51
CA ASN A 330 19.27 9.83 17.81
C ASN A 330 18.78 10.60 16.59
N ASN A 331 19.33 11.80 16.39
CA ASN A 331 19.20 12.57 15.17
C ASN A 331 20.59 12.80 14.58
N PHE A 332 20.85 12.21 13.42
CA PHE A 332 22.17 12.23 12.78
C PHE A 332 22.27 13.24 11.62
N ASN A 333 21.34 14.19 11.49
CA ASN A 333 21.33 15.19 10.40
C ASN A 333 22.65 15.98 10.20
N ALA A 334 23.57 15.97 11.16
CA ALA A 334 24.86 16.67 11.10
C ALA A 334 26.09 15.80 11.41
N SER A 335 25.94 14.48 11.59
CA SER A 335 27.08 13.60 11.94
C SER A 335 27.53 12.80 10.74
N THR A 336 28.80 12.91 10.36
CA THR A 336 29.36 12.21 9.20
C THR A 336 30.37 11.13 9.57
N ASP A 337 30.75 11.04 10.83
CA ASP A 337 31.70 10.02 11.33
C ASP A 337 30.96 8.73 11.73
N PRO A 338 31.23 7.59 11.06
CA PRO A 338 30.61 6.31 11.36
C PRO A 338 30.82 5.83 12.81
N THR A 339 31.97 6.16 13.42
CA THR A 339 32.29 5.67 14.77
C THR A 339 31.46 6.39 15.84
N THR A 340 31.32 7.71 15.71
CA THR A 340 30.42 8.53 16.53
C THR A 340 28.96 8.11 16.38
N ILE A 341 28.50 7.87 15.15
CA ILE A 341 27.13 7.39 14.89
C ILE A 341 26.89 6.05 15.57
N LEU A 342 27.81 5.09 15.44
CA LEU A 342 27.69 3.77 16.06
C LEU A 342 27.65 3.85 17.59
N ALA A 343 28.52 4.68 18.19
CA ALA A 343 28.55 4.87 19.64
C ALA A 343 27.22 5.46 20.15
N ALA A 344 26.68 6.46 19.44
CA ALA A 344 25.38 7.06 19.76
C ALA A 344 24.21 6.08 19.62
N ILE A 345 24.18 5.28 18.55
CA ILE A 345 23.18 4.21 18.38
C ILE A 345 23.26 3.21 19.53
N THR A 346 24.47 2.74 19.85
CA THR A 346 24.69 1.75 20.92
C THR A 346 24.26 2.31 22.27
N SER A 347 24.61 3.56 22.56
CA SER A 347 24.21 4.26 23.80
C SER A 347 22.69 4.36 23.94
N VAL A 348 21.99 4.84 22.91
CA VAL A 348 20.53 4.96 22.93
C VAL A 348 19.86 3.59 22.99
N ASN A 349 20.37 2.58 22.27
CA ASN A 349 19.84 1.22 22.35
C ASN A 349 20.00 0.64 23.76
N SER A 350 21.15 0.83 24.40
CA SER A 350 21.39 0.42 25.78
C SER A 350 20.44 1.15 26.74
N PHE A 351 20.27 2.45 26.54
CA PHE A 351 19.35 3.27 27.33
C PHE A 351 17.89 2.80 27.18
N LEU A 352 17.38 2.61 25.96
CA LEU A 352 15.98 2.29 25.72
C LEU A 352 15.62 0.85 26.12
N ASN A 353 16.56 -0.09 25.97
CA ASN A 353 16.33 -1.51 26.29
C ASN A 353 16.74 -1.89 27.72
N ALA A 354 17.28 -0.96 28.52
CA ALA A 354 17.57 -1.21 29.91
C ALA A 354 16.31 -1.68 30.67
N SER A 355 16.46 -2.77 31.43
CA SER A 355 15.41 -3.24 32.33
C SER A 355 15.34 -2.34 33.56
N VAL A 356 14.20 -1.73 33.80
CA VAL A 356 13.95 -0.82 34.93
C VAL A 356 12.73 -1.26 35.72
N SER A 357 12.57 -0.79 36.97
CA SER A 357 11.38 -1.07 37.78
C SER A 357 10.10 -0.80 37.00
N ASN A 358 9.12 -1.70 37.10
CA ASN A 358 7.87 -1.61 36.35
C ASN A 358 6.75 -1.00 37.21
N PRO A 359 6.25 0.20 36.88
CA PRO A 359 5.07 0.79 37.51
C PRO A 359 3.78 0.01 37.27
N MET A 360 3.71 -0.74 36.16
CA MET A 360 2.51 -1.49 35.74
C MET A 360 2.41 -2.89 36.36
N ARG A 361 3.37 -3.28 37.21
CA ARG A 361 3.47 -4.63 37.77
C ARG A 361 2.17 -5.06 38.47
N GLY A 362 1.64 -6.21 38.10
CA GLY A 362 0.41 -6.77 38.67
C GLY A 362 -0.88 -6.00 38.37
N LEU A 363 -0.86 -4.99 37.50
CA LEU A 363 -2.02 -4.14 37.20
C LEU A 363 -2.68 -4.46 35.85
N ILE A 364 -2.00 -5.18 34.96
CA ILE A 364 -2.50 -5.48 33.61
C ILE A 364 -3.26 -6.82 33.62
N PRO A 365 -4.54 -6.87 33.20
CA PRO A 365 -5.27 -8.12 33.04
C PRO A 365 -4.56 -9.05 32.04
N ASP A 366 -4.30 -10.30 32.44
CA ASP A 366 -3.59 -11.30 31.63
C ASP A 366 -2.24 -10.81 31.05
N GLY A 367 -1.60 -9.87 31.75
CA GLY A 367 -0.49 -9.07 31.23
C GLY A 367 0.84 -9.78 31.04
N GLY A 368 1.01 -11.04 31.45
CA GLY A 368 2.27 -11.78 31.30
C GLY A 368 3.52 -10.94 31.67
N ALA A 369 4.40 -10.71 30.70
CA ALA A 369 5.61 -9.88 30.85
C ALA A 369 5.33 -8.42 31.30
N TRP A 370 4.15 -7.87 31.03
CA TRP A 370 3.74 -6.54 31.48
C TRP A 370 3.48 -6.44 32.98
N ASN A 371 3.25 -7.58 33.64
CA ASN A 371 3.14 -7.66 35.09
C ASN A 371 4.46 -8.01 35.79
N ALA A 372 5.56 -8.20 35.04
CA ALA A 372 6.87 -8.46 35.62
C ALA A 372 7.34 -7.31 36.52
N THR A 373 8.24 -7.61 37.46
CA THR A 373 8.81 -6.60 38.38
C THR A 373 9.63 -5.54 37.66
N THR A 374 10.17 -5.87 36.48
CA THR A 374 10.93 -4.97 35.62
C THR A 374 10.42 -4.98 34.18
N ILE A 375 10.55 -3.86 33.48
CA ILE A 375 10.15 -3.69 32.07
C ILE A 375 11.20 -2.85 31.34
N GLN A 376 11.26 -2.96 30.01
CA GLN A 376 12.18 -2.13 29.20
C GLN A 376 11.81 -0.65 29.32
N ARG A 377 12.82 0.20 29.56
CA ARG A 377 12.65 1.66 29.73
C ARG A 377 11.83 2.29 28.62
N ARG A 378 12.04 1.91 27.35
CA ARG A 378 11.29 2.42 26.20
C ARG A 378 9.77 2.38 26.37
N ARG A 379 9.23 1.39 27.09
CA ARG A 379 7.79 1.26 27.32
C ARG A 379 7.25 2.36 28.23
N LEU A 380 8.07 2.87 29.15
CA LEU A 380 7.68 3.91 30.10
C LEU A 380 7.84 5.33 29.54
N LEU A 381 8.42 5.47 28.35
CA LEU A 381 8.69 6.77 27.71
C LEU A 381 7.62 7.18 26.69
N VAL A 382 6.72 6.27 26.33
CA VAL A 382 5.64 6.57 25.37
C VAL A 382 4.40 7.14 26.09
N PRO A 383 3.51 7.87 25.40
CA PRO A 383 2.34 8.51 26.01
C PRO A 383 1.35 7.56 26.69
N PHE A 384 1.10 6.38 26.12
CA PHE A 384 0.18 5.39 26.68
C PHE A 384 0.94 4.09 27.03
N PRO A 385 1.75 4.09 28.12
CA PRO A 385 2.68 3.02 28.45
C PRO A 385 2.00 1.71 28.87
N GLN A 386 0.68 1.71 29.05
CA GLN A 386 -0.15 0.54 29.33
C GLN A 386 -0.60 -0.22 28.08
N PHE A 387 -0.39 0.34 26.88
CA PHE A 387 -0.68 -0.31 25.61
C PHE A 387 0.61 -0.59 24.84
N GLY A 388 0.55 -1.56 23.93
CA GLY A 388 1.58 -1.90 22.96
C GLY A 388 1.77 -0.84 21.87
N ASN A 389 1.89 -1.25 20.62
CA ASN A 389 1.73 -0.36 19.46
C ASN A 389 0.30 0.14 19.39
N LEU A 390 0.11 1.44 19.15
CA LEU A 390 -1.20 2.08 19.17
C LEU A 390 -1.26 3.13 18.08
N ALA A 391 -2.02 2.86 17.03
CA ALA A 391 -2.29 3.84 16.00
C ALA A 391 -3.77 4.02 15.76
N VAL A 392 -4.12 5.24 15.37
CA VAL A 392 -5.48 5.65 15.00
C VAL A 392 -5.52 6.10 13.54
N THR A 393 -6.70 6.10 12.93
CA THR A 393 -6.91 6.75 11.63
C THR A 393 -7.26 8.21 11.81
N GLU A 394 -6.52 9.08 11.13
CA GLU A 394 -6.83 10.49 10.91
C GLU A 394 -7.26 10.73 9.45
N TYR A 395 -7.99 11.81 9.18
CA TYR A 395 -8.49 12.15 7.85
C TYR A 395 -7.94 13.51 7.41
N ASN A 396 -6.61 13.62 7.38
CA ASN A 396 -5.85 14.83 7.02
C ASN A 396 -4.95 14.65 5.78
N GLY A 397 -5.01 13.48 5.12
CA GLY A 397 -4.20 13.18 3.96
C GLY A 397 -4.68 13.89 2.69
N THR A 398 -3.75 14.16 1.78
CA THR A 398 -4.03 14.80 0.48
C THR A 398 -3.27 14.14 -0.66
N SER A 399 -3.79 14.26 -1.88
CA SER A 399 -3.08 13.90 -3.11
C SER A 399 -3.31 14.94 -4.20
N ASP A 400 -2.31 15.16 -5.05
CA ASP A 400 -2.37 16.06 -6.20
C ASP A 400 -1.91 15.29 -7.44
N TYR A 401 -2.81 15.14 -8.41
CA TYR A 401 -2.56 14.45 -9.66
C TYR A 401 -2.88 15.37 -10.84
N GLN A 402 -1.94 15.47 -11.78
CA GLN A 402 -2.12 16.22 -13.00
C GLN A 402 -1.69 15.39 -14.18
N SER A 403 -2.42 15.45 -15.29
CA SER A 403 -2.01 14.78 -16.52
C SER A 403 -2.42 15.52 -17.78
N LEU A 404 -1.60 15.35 -18.81
CA LEU A 404 -1.92 15.64 -20.19
C LEU A 404 -1.93 14.32 -20.95
N SER A 405 -3.08 13.96 -21.51
CA SER A 405 -3.24 12.78 -22.36
C SER A 405 -3.50 13.19 -23.80
N LEU A 406 -2.70 12.67 -24.72
CA LEU A 406 -2.86 12.80 -26.16
C LEU A 406 -3.30 11.45 -26.73
N GLN A 407 -4.35 11.44 -27.52
CA GLN A 407 -4.80 10.25 -28.26
C GLN A 407 -4.77 10.54 -29.76
N PHE A 408 -4.34 9.54 -30.53
CA PHE A 408 -4.26 9.57 -31.97
C PHE A 408 -4.93 8.31 -32.53
N VAL A 409 -5.87 8.47 -33.44
CA VAL A 409 -6.57 7.36 -34.08
C VAL A 409 -6.62 7.60 -35.58
N LYS A 410 -5.91 6.80 -36.37
CA LYS A 410 -6.14 6.66 -37.81
C LYS A 410 -7.02 5.44 -38.05
N ARG A 411 -8.23 5.69 -38.56
CA ARG A 411 -9.12 4.60 -39.00
C ARG A 411 -8.46 3.79 -40.12
N PHE A 412 -8.85 2.52 -40.24
CA PHE A 412 -8.30 1.64 -41.27
C PHE A 412 -8.66 2.18 -42.67
N THR A 413 -7.66 2.72 -43.36
CA THR A 413 -7.75 3.26 -44.72
C THR A 413 -6.47 2.93 -45.47
N ASP A 414 -6.60 2.54 -46.74
CA ASP A 414 -5.48 2.15 -47.62
C ASP A 414 -4.53 1.11 -47.01
N GLY A 415 -5.10 0.14 -46.29
CA GLY A 415 -4.34 -0.94 -45.67
C GLY A 415 -3.67 -0.58 -44.34
N PHE A 416 -3.89 0.61 -43.78
CA PHE A 416 -3.21 1.04 -42.56
C PHE A 416 -4.17 1.60 -41.50
N SER A 417 -4.06 1.09 -40.27
CA SER A 417 -4.66 1.69 -39.07
C SER A 417 -3.60 1.89 -37.98
N LEU A 418 -3.78 2.94 -37.20
CA LEU A 418 -2.86 3.30 -36.12
C LEU A 418 -3.69 3.83 -34.94
N ASN A 419 -3.44 3.32 -33.75
CA ASN A 419 -4.01 3.82 -32.51
C ASN A 419 -2.86 4.07 -31.53
N GLY A 420 -2.72 5.30 -31.07
CA GLY A 420 -1.67 5.72 -30.16
C GLY A 420 -2.20 6.57 -29.04
N SER A 421 -1.64 6.39 -27.85
CA SER A 421 -1.88 7.25 -26.70
C SER A 421 -0.56 7.63 -26.03
N TYR A 422 -0.44 8.89 -25.65
CA TYR A 422 0.63 9.40 -24.81
C TYR A 422 0.05 10.08 -23.58
N THR A 423 0.50 9.73 -22.39
CA THR A 423 0.15 10.41 -21.15
C THR A 423 1.42 10.96 -20.51
N PHE A 424 1.41 12.26 -20.23
CA PHE A 424 2.33 12.90 -19.31
C PHE A 424 1.60 13.12 -17.98
N ALA A 425 2.14 12.66 -16.86
CA ALA A 425 1.49 12.78 -15.57
C ALA A 425 2.47 13.18 -14.45
N ARG A 426 1.96 13.88 -13.44
CA ARG A 426 2.66 14.16 -12.19
C ARG A 426 1.75 13.84 -11.02
N GLU A 427 2.29 13.22 -9.99
CA GLU A 427 1.52 12.82 -8.82
C GLU A 427 2.32 12.99 -7.53
N HIS A 428 1.78 13.78 -6.61
CA HIS A 428 2.29 13.96 -5.25
C HIS A 428 1.23 13.52 -4.25
N GLN A 429 1.68 13.01 -3.10
CA GLN A 429 0.81 12.65 -2.00
C GLN A 429 1.41 13.00 -0.64
N LYS A 430 0.52 13.35 0.28
CA LYS A 430 0.77 13.53 1.71
C LYS A 430 -0.18 12.62 2.45
N THR A 431 0.20 11.35 2.61
CA THR A 431 -0.67 10.29 3.15
C THR A 431 -0.02 9.51 4.29
N GLN A 432 1.14 9.97 4.77
CA GLN A 432 1.88 9.36 5.87
C GLN A 432 2.83 10.38 6.51
N TYR A 433 3.21 10.11 7.76
CA TYR A 433 4.27 10.84 8.46
C TYR A 433 5.63 10.25 8.10
N LEU A 434 6.70 11.07 8.07
CA LEU A 434 8.05 10.56 7.88
C LEU A 434 8.53 9.83 9.15
N ASN A 435 8.25 10.43 10.30
CA ASN A 435 8.44 9.86 11.62
C ASN A 435 7.13 9.93 12.42
N PRO A 436 6.84 8.96 13.31
CA PRO A 436 5.67 9.02 14.19
C PRO A 436 5.56 10.30 15.04
N GLN A 437 6.70 10.94 15.33
CA GLN A 437 6.79 12.15 16.14
C GLN A 437 6.47 13.43 15.34
N ASP A 438 6.45 13.37 14.01
CA ASP A 438 6.20 14.55 13.18
C ASP A 438 4.76 15.04 13.34
N ILE A 439 4.56 16.35 13.22
CA ILE A 439 3.23 16.97 13.25
C ILE A 439 2.63 17.16 11.85
N GLU A 440 3.47 17.16 10.82
CA GLU A 440 3.08 17.35 9.42
C GLU A 440 3.32 16.07 8.61
N LEU A 441 2.44 15.84 7.64
CA LEU A 441 2.58 14.76 6.67
C LEU A 441 3.71 15.08 5.68
N THR A 442 4.47 14.05 5.32
CA THR A 442 5.57 14.22 4.37
C THR A 442 5.04 14.29 2.93
N ASP A 443 5.55 15.26 2.16
CA ASP A 443 5.27 15.39 0.73
C ASP A 443 6.17 14.46 -0.07
N ILE A 444 5.56 13.51 -0.77
CA ILE A 444 6.30 12.54 -1.55
C ILE A 444 5.75 12.46 -2.97
N VAL A 445 6.66 12.16 -3.90
CA VAL A 445 6.26 11.74 -5.24
C VAL A 445 5.56 10.39 -5.10
N SER A 446 4.35 10.27 -5.64
CA SER A 446 3.56 9.04 -5.46
C SER A 446 4.29 7.84 -6.09
N PRO A 447 4.40 6.70 -5.40
CA PRO A 447 4.98 5.49 -5.98
C PRO A 447 4.25 4.97 -7.23
N THR A 448 2.99 5.35 -7.41
CA THR A 448 2.19 5.03 -8.60
C THR A 448 2.42 6.00 -9.76
N GLU A 449 3.17 7.08 -9.53
CA GLU A 449 3.44 8.06 -10.58
C GLU A 449 4.24 7.43 -11.73
N ARG A 450 3.77 7.65 -12.96
CA ARG A 450 4.45 7.29 -14.19
C ARG A 450 4.51 8.54 -15.08
N PRO A 451 5.62 9.29 -15.06
CA PRO A 451 5.67 10.59 -15.72
C PRO A 451 5.33 10.56 -17.19
N HIS A 452 5.74 9.52 -17.89
CA HIS A 452 5.43 9.35 -19.29
C HIS A 452 4.99 7.91 -19.57
N ARG A 453 3.94 7.76 -20.37
CA ARG A 453 3.48 6.48 -20.91
C ARG A 453 3.08 6.64 -22.37
N TRP A 454 3.60 5.77 -23.23
CA TRP A 454 3.28 5.65 -24.64
C TRP A 454 2.77 4.25 -24.91
N THR A 455 1.65 4.16 -25.60
CA THR A 455 1.13 2.90 -26.13
C THR A 455 0.72 3.15 -27.57
N VAL A 456 1.29 2.40 -28.50
CA VAL A 456 1.00 2.51 -29.93
C VAL A 456 0.72 1.12 -30.48
N SER A 457 -0.39 0.97 -31.17
CA SER A 457 -0.75 -0.24 -31.89
C SER A 457 -1.01 0.10 -33.35
N SER A 458 -0.49 -0.72 -34.25
CA SER A 458 -0.64 -0.54 -35.69
C SER A 458 -0.96 -1.84 -36.38
N ILE A 459 -1.73 -1.74 -37.46
CA ILE A 459 -1.96 -2.82 -38.41
C ILE A 459 -1.65 -2.24 -39.79
N TYR A 460 -0.80 -2.95 -40.52
CA TYR A 460 -0.43 -2.59 -41.87
C TYR A 460 -0.55 -3.80 -42.79
N GLU A 461 -1.51 -3.76 -43.70
CA GLU A 461 -1.57 -4.65 -44.85
C GLU A 461 -0.59 -4.14 -45.91
N LEU A 462 0.36 -4.99 -46.29
CA LEU A 462 1.35 -4.60 -47.28
C LEU A 462 0.65 -4.33 -48.62
N PRO A 463 1.08 -3.31 -49.39
CA PRO A 463 0.39 -2.85 -50.60
C PRO A 463 0.65 -3.76 -51.82
N PHE A 464 1.11 -4.99 -51.60
CA PHE A 464 1.50 -5.95 -52.63
C PHE A 464 0.46 -7.05 -52.82
N GLY A 465 0.25 -7.46 -54.06
CA GLY A 465 -0.56 -8.61 -54.45
C GLY A 465 -1.75 -8.27 -55.33
N LYS A 466 -2.50 -9.31 -55.69
CA LYS A 466 -3.66 -9.21 -56.58
C LYS A 466 -4.71 -8.28 -55.96
N ASN A 467 -5.23 -7.34 -56.76
CA ASN A 467 -6.13 -6.27 -56.32
C ASN A 467 -5.56 -5.32 -55.24
N ARG A 468 -4.23 -5.17 -55.16
CA ARG A 468 -3.55 -4.16 -54.33
C ARG A 468 -2.81 -3.14 -55.20
N LYS A 469 -2.25 -2.12 -54.56
CA LYS A 469 -1.58 -0.98 -55.22
C LYS A 469 -0.40 -1.41 -56.10
N TYR A 470 0.37 -2.40 -55.66
CA TYR A 470 1.50 -2.96 -56.38
C TYR A 470 1.24 -4.44 -56.67
N GLY A 471 1.42 -4.86 -57.93
CA GLY A 471 1.23 -6.26 -58.32
C GLY A 471 -0.22 -6.70 -58.47
N SER A 472 -1.11 -5.76 -58.84
CA SER A 472 -2.54 -6.02 -59.09
C SER A 472 -2.79 -7.17 -60.06
N GLU A 473 -1.92 -7.33 -61.06
CA GLU A 473 -2.00 -8.33 -62.14
C GLU A 473 -0.99 -9.47 -61.98
N TRP A 474 -0.38 -9.63 -60.80
CA TRP A 474 0.58 -10.71 -60.60
C TRP A 474 -0.02 -12.08 -60.88
N HIS A 475 0.79 -12.93 -61.52
CA HIS A 475 0.48 -14.34 -61.68
C HIS A 475 0.20 -14.96 -60.30
N PRO A 476 -0.79 -15.86 -60.15
CA PRO A 476 -1.17 -16.43 -58.85
C PRO A 476 -0.01 -17.02 -58.04
N ALA A 477 1.00 -17.57 -58.72
CA ALA A 477 2.22 -18.07 -58.06
C ALA A 477 3.06 -16.95 -57.40
N ILE A 478 3.18 -15.79 -58.05
CA ILE A 478 3.89 -14.63 -57.51
C ILE A 478 3.08 -14.01 -56.36
N ASP A 479 1.76 -13.89 -56.52
CA ASP A 479 0.86 -13.41 -55.48
C ASP A 479 0.85 -14.32 -54.23
N ALA A 480 0.89 -15.65 -54.43
CA ALA A 480 0.99 -16.61 -53.34
C ALA A 480 2.24 -16.39 -52.48
N ILE A 481 3.35 -15.91 -53.05
CA ILE A 481 4.60 -15.63 -52.33
C ILE A 481 4.61 -14.20 -51.76
N LEU A 482 4.31 -13.19 -52.59
CA LEU A 482 4.53 -11.77 -52.26
C LEU A 482 3.28 -11.01 -51.81
N GLY A 483 2.06 -11.52 -52.04
CA GLY A 483 0.79 -10.85 -51.72
C GLY A 483 0.20 -11.20 -50.34
N GLY A 484 -0.82 -10.50 -49.85
CA GLY A 484 -1.59 -10.94 -48.67
C GLY A 484 -0.86 -10.95 -47.32
N TRP A 485 0.28 -10.26 -47.23
CA TRP A 485 1.01 -10.04 -45.99
C TRP A 485 0.38 -8.91 -45.16
N GLN A 486 0.31 -9.14 -43.85
CA GLN A 486 -0.17 -8.17 -42.88
C GLN A 486 0.79 -8.15 -41.69
N MET A 487 1.21 -6.96 -41.29
CA MET A 487 2.02 -6.71 -40.11
C MET A 487 1.15 -6.09 -39.02
N GLN A 488 1.42 -6.47 -37.77
CA GLN A 488 0.84 -5.86 -36.58
C GLN A 488 1.97 -5.52 -35.62
N GLY A 489 1.94 -4.32 -35.04
CA GLY A 489 2.95 -3.87 -34.09
C GLY A 489 2.29 -3.31 -32.85
N VAL A 490 2.82 -3.65 -31.68
CA VAL A 490 2.45 -3.00 -30.42
C VAL A 490 3.72 -2.51 -29.75
N TYR A 491 3.79 -1.21 -29.51
CA TYR A 491 4.87 -0.54 -28.83
C TYR A 491 4.37 0.04 -27.52
N GLU A 492 4.99 -0.35 -26.42
CA GLU A 492 4.71 0.17 -25.10
C GLU A 492 5.99 0.72 -24.49
N TRP A 493 5.92 1.94 -24.00
CA TRP A 493 7.01 2.53 -23.24
C TRP A 493 6.44 3.30 -22.05
N GLN A 494 7.04 3.11 -20.89
CA GLN A 494 6.59 3.76 -19.67
C GLN A 494 7.80 4.09 -18.80
N SER A 495 7.79 5.29 -18.22
CA SER A 495 8.77 5.67 -17.21
C SER A 495 8.66 4.73 -16.00
N GLY A 496 9.77 4.48 -15.31
CA GLY A 496 9.75 3.69 -14.09
C GLY A 496 9.05 4.39 -12.93
N GLU A 497 8.61 3.60 -11.95
CA GLU A 497 8.14 4.09 -10.67
C GLU A 497 9.26 4.71 -9.83
N PRO A 498 8.95 5.71 -8.98
CA PRO A 498 9.85 6.10 -7.90
C PRO A 498 10.26 4.90 -7.04
N LEU A 499 11.54 4.82 -6.70
CA LEU A 499 12.06 3.86 -5.73
C LEU A 499 11.70 4.34 -4.32
N GLN A 500 11.24 3.40 -3.49
CA GLN A 500 10.90 3.66 -2.09
C GLN A 500 12.01 3.16 -1.18
N PHE A 501 12.68 4.06 -0.47
CA PHE A 501 13.69 3.67 0.50
C PHE A 501 13.04 3.29 1.82
N GLY A 502 13.53 2.21 2.44
CA GLY A 502 13.26 1.89 3.84
C GLY A 502 13.85 2.96 4.78
N ASN A 503 13.77 2.73 6.09
CA ASN A 503 14.42 3.63 7.05
C ASN A 503 15.94 3.39 7.04
N VAL A 504 16.61 3.98 6.05
CA VAL A 504 18.04 3.87 5.81
C VAL A 504 18.73 5.18 6.18
N TYR A 505 19.93 5.08 6.73
CA TYR A 505 20.78 6.24 6.96
C TYR A 505 21.71 6.47 5.77
N PHE A 506 21.78 7.72 5.32
CA PHE A 506 22.70 8.17 4.27
C PHE A 506 23.50 9.36 4.79
N ASN A 507 24.82 9.20 4.77
CA ASN A 507 25.79 10.20 5.18
C ASN A 507 26.05 11.19 4.04
N GLY A 508 25.20 12.21 3.97
CA GLY A 508 25.23 13.26 2.96
C GLY A 508 23.82 13.75 2.64
N ASP A 509 23.70 14.68 1.70
CA ASP A 509 22.41 15.12 1.19
C ASP A 509 21.80 14.03 0.27
N PRO A 510 20.65 13.41 0.61
CA PRO A 510 20.01 12.43 -0.27
C PRO A 510 19.68 12.99 -1.67
N ALA A 511 19.53 14.30 -1.84
CA ALA A 511 19.34 14.92 -3.15
C ALA A 511 20.61 14.88 -4.02
N SER A 512 21.80 14.66 -3.43
CA SER A 512 23.06 14.46 -4.17
C SER A 512 23.19 13.08 -4.81
N LEU A 513 22.39 12.09 -4.37
CA LEU A 513 22.39 10.76 -4.94
C LEU A 513 22.03 10.83 -6.44
N ARG A 514 22.68 9.98 -7.24
CA ARG A 514 22.46 9.87 -8.69
C ARG A 514 22.13 8.44 -9.06
N ASN A 515 20.97 8.27 -9.68
CA ASN A 515 20.55 7.00 -10.22
C ASN A 515 21.19 6.78 -11.60
N LEU A 516 22.00 5.75 -11.72
CA LEU A 516 22.70 5.35 -12.94
C LEU A 516 22.10 4.09 -13.57
N LEU A 517 20.98 3.58 -13.02
CA LEU A 517 20.31 2.36 -13.48
C LEU A 517 20.24 2.26 -15.01
N GLY A 518 20.76 1.15 -15.53
CA GLY A 518 20.74 0.81 -16.95
C GLY A 518 21.86 1.44 -17.79
N LYS A 519 22.62 2.41 -17.27
CA LYS A 519 23.84 2.96 -17.91
C LYS A 519 24.98 1.94 -17.85
N LYS A 520 26.02 2.16 -18.65
CA LYS A 520 27.28 1.40 -18.57
C LYS A 520 28.35 2.23 -17.85
N ASP A 521 29.18 1.56 -17.05
CA ASP A 521 30.40 2.13 -16.48
C ASP A 521 31.54 2.16 -17.53
N PRO A 522 32.71 2.76 -17.22
CA PRO A 522 33.85 2.77 -18.14
C PRO A 522 34.37 1.38 -18.56
N ASN A 523 34.08 0.33 -17.78
CA ASN A 523 34.46 -1.05 -18.08
C ASN A 523 33.38 -1.80 -18.89
N GLY A 524 32.26 -1.14 -19.21
CA GLY A 524 31.16 -1.73 -19.97
C GLY A 524 30.13 -2.50 -19.14
N LEU A 525 30.29 -2.55 -17.81
CA LEU A 525 29.37 -3.19 -16.86
C LEU A 525 28.11 -2.35 -16.67
N ARG A 526 26.96 -2.99 -16.50
CA ARG A 526 25.66 -2.32 -16.44
C ARG A 526 25.23 -2.04 -15.00
N TYR A 527 24.96 -0.76 -14.72
CA TYR A 527 24.42 -0.29 -13.45
C TYR A 527 23.04 -0.91 -13.16
N GLY A 528 22.88 -1.47 -11.96
CA GLY A 528 21.71 -2.20 -11.46
C GLY A 528 21.68 -3.69 -11.79
N ILE A 529 22.65 -4.21 -12.55
CA ILE A 529 22.76 -5.65 -12.87
C ILE A 529 24.14 -6.16 -12.47
N ASP A 530 25.19 -5.63 -13.08
CA ASP A 530 26.58 -6.06 -12.87
C ASP A 530 27.24 -5.28 -11.73
N VAL A 531 26.86 -4.01 -11.59
CA VAL A 531 27.34 -3.08 -10.54
C VAL A 531 26.16 -2.32 -9.94
N PRO A 532 26.23 -1.87 -8.68
CA PRO A 532 25.12 -1.18 -8.00
C PRO A 532 24.62 0.03 -8.78
N ALA A 533 23.30 0.24 -8.86
CA ALA A 533 22.67 1.27 -9.69
C ALA A 533 22.98 2.73 -9.29
N PHE A 534 23.64 2.94 -8.15
CA PHE A 534 23.99 4.25 -7.61
C PHE A 534 25.23 4.11 -6.72
N ALA A 535 25.87 5.23 -6.43
CA ALA A 535 27.02 5.25 -5.55
C ALA A 535 26.64 4.75 -4.16
N LEU A 536 27.37 3.74 -3.70
CA LEU A 536 27.20 3.12 -2.40
C LEU A 536 27.89 3.90 -1.27
N SER A 537 28.81 4.79 -1.62
CA SER A 537 29.47 5.71 -0.70
C SER A 537 28.45 6.58 0.03
N GLY A 538 28.48 6.57 1.35
CA GLY A 538 27.55 7.30 2.22
C GLY A 538 26.45 6.41 2.82
N PHE A 539 26.21 5.21 2.30
CA PHE A 539 25.36 4.21 2.95
C PHE A 539 26.16 3.37 3.94
N PHE A 540 25.51 2.95 5.02
CA PHE A 540 26.08 2.03 6.00
C PHE A 540 25.83 0.60 5.53
N ILE A 541 26.74 0.09 4.72
CA ILE A 541 26.61 -1.21 4.07
C ILE A 541 27.23 -2.31 4.94
N GLY A 542 26.50 -3.41 5.11
CA GLY A 542 26.98 -4.57 5.84
C GLY A 542 28.27 -5.11 5.24
N GLY A 543 29.39 -5.01 5.98
CA GLY A 543 30.57 -5.86 5.76
C GLY A 543 31.85 -5.19 5.27
N ILE A 544 31.90 -3.92 4.87
CA ILE A 544 33.19 -3.28 4.51
C ILE A 544 33.30 -1.86 5.07
N GLN A 545 33.72 -1.79 6.33
CA GLN A 545 34.92 -1.08 6.79
C GLN A 545 35.39 -1.83 8.05
N SER A 546 36.33 -2.76 7.82
CA SER A 546 37.25 -3.40 8.78
C SER A 546 36.82 -3.59 10.25
N SER A 547 36.81 -4.87 10.67
CA SER A 547 37.17 -5.35 12.03
C SER A 547 36.24 -5.09 13.22
N ALA A 548 34.99 -4.71 13.00
CA ALA A 548 33.96 -4.90 14.02
C ALA A 548 32.76 -5.58 13.37
N ASN A 549 32.36 -6.74 13.89
CA ASN A 549 30.98 -7.17 13.78
C ASN A 549 30.13 -5.99 14.25
N VAL A 550 29.53 -5.22 13.32
CA VAL A 550 28.67 -4.07 13.65
C VAL A 550 27.30 -4.63 14.00
N PRO A 551 26.96 -4.83 15.29
CA PRO A 551 25.72 -5.50 15.68
C PRO A 551 24.51 -4.55 15.60
N GLY A 552 24.69 -3.32 15.09
CA GLY A 552 23.68 -2.26 15.12
C GLY A 552 22.79 -2.17 13.88
N PHE A 553 23.22 -2.66 12.72
CA PHE A 553 22.42 -2.58 11.49
C PHE A 553 22.06 -3.94 10.90
N ALA A 554 22.91 -4.96 11.01
CA ALA A 554 22.66 -6.27 10.36
C ALA A 554 21.50 -7.09 10.97
N ASN A 555 20.98 -6.74 12.15
CA ASN A 555 19.90 -7.48 12.83
C ASN A 555 18.69 -6.60 13.25
N ASN A 556 18.63 -5.34 12.82
CA ASN A 556 17.61 -4.39 13.29
C ASN A 556 16.48 -4.10 12.28
N TYR A 557 16.46 -4.78 11.13
CA TYR A 557 15.46 -4.55 10.09
C TYR A 557 14.17 -5.37 10.25
N THR A 558 14.07 -6.22 11.28
CA THR A 558 12.83 -6.95 11.60
C THR A 558 12.09 -6.42 12.84
N SER A 559 12.64 -5.45 13.58
CA SER A 559 11.92 -4.78 14.67
C SER A 559 12.41 -3.38 15.08
N GLY A 560 13.41 -2.79 14.43
CA GLY A 560 13.82 -1.44 14.81
C GLY A 560 15.19 -0.96 14.36
N SER A 561 15.19 -0.17 13.30
CA SER A 561 15.77 1.18 13.33
C SER A 561 15.08 2.08 14.39
N SER A 562 14.56 1.50 15.49
CA SER A 562 13.45 2.05 16.28
C SER A 562 13.86 3.26 17.12
N ASN A 563 15.15 3.57 17.15
CA ASN A 563 15.78 4.46 18.10
C ASN A 563 16.56 5.61 17.41
N THR A 564 16.40 5.74 16.09
CA THR A 564 16.98 6.79 15.25
C THR A 564 15.88 7.44 14.44
N LEU A 565 15.84 8.77 14.39
CA LEU A 565 14.93 9.47 13.50
C LEU A 565 15.27 9.18 12.04
N ARG A 566 14.23 8.94 11.24
CA ARG A 566 14.33 8.82 9.80
C ARG A 566 14.62 10.20 9.21
N THR A 567 15.71 10.27 8.46
CA THR A 567 16.15 11.47 7.73
C THR A 567 16.06 11.29 6.22
N MET A 568 16.18 10.05 5.74
CA MET A 568 16.00 9.70 4.34
C MET A 568 14.54 9.89 3.90
N PRO A 569 14.23 10.65 2.84
CA PRO A 569 12.89 10.73 2.28
C PRO A 569 12.33 9.35 1.88
N LEU A 570 11.00 9.18 1.88
CA LEU A 570 10.38 7.91 1.48
C LEU A 570 10.59 7.62 -0.01
N THR A 571 10.55 8.66 -0.83
CA THR A 571 10.83 8.61 -2.27
C THR A 571 11.76 9.74 -2.65
N LEU A 572 12.66 9.50 -3.61
CA LEU A 572 13.43 10.56 -4.27
C LEU A 572 12.95 10.64 -5.72
N GLY A 573 12.43 11.78 -6.18
CA GLY A 573 11.79 11.90 -7.50
C GLY A 573 12.70 11.54 -8.70
N GLN A 574 14.02 11.68 -8.51
CA GLN A 574 15.08 11.33 -9.45
C GLN A 574 15.54 9.86 -9.36
N PHE A 575 15.14 9.12 -8.32
CA PHE A 575 15.39 7.69 -8.17
C PHE A 575 14.16 6.92 -8.61
N ARG A 576 14.22 6.40 -9.84
CA ARG A 576 13.17 5.59 -10.42
C ARG A 576 13.70 4.22 -10.80
N ASN A 577 12.83 3.24 -10.74
CA ASN A 577 13.06 1.93 -11.30
C ASN A 577 13.26 2.05 -12.83
N GLN A 578 13.66 0.97 -13.47
CA GLN A 578 13.89 0.99 -14.91
C GLN A 578 12.59 1.32 -15.67
N ARG A 579 12.76 1.96 -16.83
CA ARG A 579 11.65 2.16 -17.76
C ARG A 579 11.15 0.81 -18.28
N PHE A 580 9.85 0.69 -18.46
CA PHE A 580 9.26 -0.40 -19.20
C PHE A 580 9.35 -0.08 -20.70
N LEU A 581 9.81 -1.05 -21.50
CA LEU A 581 9.88 -0.94 -22.95
C LEU A 581 9.59 -2.31 -23.55
N LYS A 582 8.51 -2.41 -24.32
CA LYS A 582 8.10 -3.64 -24.99
C LYS A 582 7.71 -3.32 -26.43
N PHE A 583 8.24 -4.12 -27.36
CA PHE A 583 7.84 -4.05 -28.75
C PHE A 583 7.49 -5.45 -29.22
N ASP A 584 6.22 -5.67 -29.49
CA ASP A 584 5.69 -6.90 -30.03
C ASP A 584 5.43 -6.71 -31.52
N LEU A 585 5.85 -7.68 -32.32
CA LEU A 585 5.67 -7.66 -33.77
C LEU A 585 5.06 -8.98 -34.22
N GLY A 586 3.90 -8.89 -34.87
CA GLY A 586 3.29 -10.01 -35.57
C GLY A 586 3.35 -9.80 -37.08
N MET A 587 3.61 -10.89 -37.80
CA MET A 587 3.49 -10.94 -39.24
C MET A 587 2.58 -12.11 -39.59
N SER A 588 1.58 -11.85 -40.44
CA SER A 588 0.70 -12.88 -40.94
C SER A 588 0.65 -12.89 -42.45
N LYS A 589 0.58 -14.10 -43.01
CA LYS A 589 0.39 -14.35 -44.43
C LYS A 589 -0.95 -15.03 -44.63
N ASN A 590 -1.72 -14.51 -45.56
CA ASN A 590 -3.04 -15.02 -45.89
C ASN A 590 -3.03 -15.65 -47.27
N PHE A 591 -3.23 -16.96 -47.31
CA PHE A 591 -3.39 -17.73 -48.54
C PHE A 591 -4.87 -17.91 -48.81
N ARG A 592 -5.32 -17.42 -49.97
CA ARG A 592 -6.65 -17.72 -50.50
C ARG A 592 -6.52 -18.96 -51.38
N ILE A 593 -7.19 -20.05 -50.99
CA ILE A 593 -7.17 -21.30 -51.77
C ILE A 593 -8.27 -21.26 -52.82
N ARG A 594 -9.51 -21.03 -52.37
CA ARG A 594 -10.71 -20.84 -53.19
C ARG A 594 -11.72 -20.02 -52.39
N GLU A 595 -12.86 -19.71 -52.99
CA GLU A 595 -13.94 -19.00 -52.33
C GLU A 595 -14.35 -19.73 -51.03
N GLY A 596 -14.50 -18.99 -49.93
CA GLY A 596 -14.75 -19.52 -48.58
C GLY A 596 -13.52 -20.05 -47.82
N MET A 597 -12.45 -20.51 -48.50
CA MET A 597 -11.31 -21.17 -47.85
C MET A 597 -10.04 -20.31 -47.76
N ARG A 598 -9.58 -20.04 -46.54
CA ARG A 598 -8.36 -19.27 -46.24
C ARG A 598 -7.47 -20.02 -45.24
N ILE A 599 -6.18 -20.14 -45.57
CA ILE A 599 -5.13 -20.46 -44.60
C ILE A 599 -4.45 -19.16 -44.18
N GLN A 600 -4.28 -18.97 -42.88
CA GLN A 600 -3.45 -17.92 -42.32
C GLN A 600 -2.31 -18.54 -41.53
N ILE A 601 -1.08 -18.15 -41.87
CA ILE A 601 0.10 -18.43 -41.07
C ILE A 601 0.48 -17.14 -40.36
N ARG A 602 0.72 -17.23 -39.05
CA ARG A 602 1.13 -16.11 -38.20
C ARG A 602 2.44 -16.44 -37.52
N VAL A 603 3.33 -15.46 -37.46
CA VAL A 603 4.52 -15.45 -36.63
C VAL A 603 4.42 -14.24 -35.73
N GLU A 604 4.49 -14.44 -34.42
CA GLU A 604 4.41 -13.39 -33.42
C GLU A 604 5.66 -13.41 -32.56
N ALA A 605 6.37 -12.29 -32.52
CA ALA A 605 7.53 -12.09 -31.65
C ALA A 605 7.11 -11.16 -30.51
N ILE A 606 6.91 -11.74 -29.32
CA ILE A 606 6.67 -11.00 -28.08
C ILE A 606 8.02 -10.51 -27.57
N ASN A 607 8.12 -9.22 -27.25
CA ASN A 607 9.37 -8.56 -26.90
C ASN A 607 10.46 -8.80 -27.96
N LEU A 608 10.16 -8.46 -29.22
CA LEU A 608 11.05 -8.65 -30.37
C LEU A 608 12.48 -8.10 -30.12
N LEU A 609 12.56 -6.95 -29.44
CA LEU A 609 13.82 -6.27 -29.09
C LEU A 609 14.57 -6.91 -27.92
N ASN A 610 13.99 -7.93 -27.29
CA ASN A 610 14.52 -8.64 -26.13
C ASN A 610 14.96 -7.70 -24.99
N ASN A 611 14.16 -6.66 -24.71
CA ASN A 611 14.44 -5.75 -23.61
C ASN A 611 14.09 -6.43 -22.28
N PRO A 612 15.03 -6.58 -21.33
CA PRO A 612 14.72 -7.11 -20.02
C PRO A 612 13.98 -6.07 -19.17
N TYR A 613 13.09 -6.56 -18.31
CA TYR A 613 12.41 -5.76 -17.28
C TYR A 613 12.47 -6.54 -15.95
N PHE A 614 13.12 -5.97 -14.95
CA PHE A 614 13.34 -6.55 -13.61
C PHE A 614 12.30 -6.04 -12.59
N SER A 615 12.15 -6.80 -11.50
CA SER A 615 11.18 -6.56 -10.41
C SER A 615 11.49 -5.33 -9.56
N GLY A 616 12.70 -4.78 -9.63
CA GLY A 616 13.16 -3.63 -8.86
C GLY A 616 14.57 -3.84 -8.32
N LEU A 617 15.08 -2.83 -7.62
CA LEU A 617 16.38 -2.90 -6.95
C LEU A 617 16.20 -3.35 -5.50
N ASN A 618 17.19 -4.08 -4.98
CA ASN A 618 17.30 -4.27 -3.53
C ASN A 618 17.77 -2.95 -2.90
N LEU A 619 16.94 -2.37 -2.02
CA LEU A 619 17.21 -1.09 -1.34
C LEU A 619 17.55 -1.27 0.13
N ASP A 620 17.83 -2.50 0.57
CA ASP A 620 18.36 -2.81 1.89
C ASP A 620 19.89 -2.70 1.88
N PRO A 621 20.48 -1.72 2.57
CA PRO A 621 21.92 -1.52 2.60
C PRO A 621 22.68 -2.66 3.30
N THR A 622 22.00 -3.54 4.04
CA THR A 622 22.63 -4.72 4.65
C THR A 622 22.75 -5.90 3.70
N SER A 623 22.06 -5.86 2.57
CA SER A 623 22.12 -6.91 1.56
C SER A 623 23.40 -6.81 0.74
N ALA A 624 24.05 -7.95 0.49
CA ALA A 624 25.15 -8.03 -0.48
C ALA A 624 24.71 -7.64 -1.91
N SER A 625 23.40 -7.66 -2.19
CA SER A 625 22.84 -7.24 -3.47
C SER A 625 22.31 -5.79 -3.45
N PHE A 626 22.69 -4.96 -2.48
CA PHE A 626 22.21 -3.58 -2.38
C PHE A 626 22.49 -2.78 -3.67
N GLY A 627 21.45 -2.14 -4.21
CA GLY A 627 21.51 -1.42 -5.47
C GLY A 627 21.48 -2.30 -6.72
N LEU A 628 21.30 -3.62 -6.60
CA LEU A 628 21.19 -4.56 -7.72
C LEU A 628 19.75 -5.10 -7.89
N ALA A 629 19.38 -5.44 -9.12
CA ALA A 629 18.16 -6.15 -9.45
C ALA A 629 18.42 -7.66 -9.47
N ASN A 630 17.62 -8.42 -8.71
CA ASN A 630 17.87 -9.86 -8.51
C ASN A 630 16.91 -10.76 -9.28
N THR A 631 15.77 -10.25 -9.75
CA THR A 631 14.75 -11.06 -10.45
C THR A 631 14.18 -10.34 -11.66
N GLN A 632 14.11 -11.06 -12.78
CA GLN A 632 13.44 -10.58 -13.98
C GLN A 632 11.92 -10.74 -13.84
N ARG A 633 11.17 -9.70 -14.21
CA ARG A 633 9.70 -9.64 -14.10
C ARG A 633 8.99 -10.06 -15.38
N GLN A 634 9.58 -9.80 -16.55
CA GLN A 634 9.00 -10.16 -17.85
C GLN A 634 9.78 -11.32 -18.50
N PRO A 635 9.13 -12.29 -19.17
CA PRO A 635 9.85 -13.29 -19.97
C PRO A 635 10.76 -12.66 -21.05
N PRO A 636 11.84 -13.36 -21.46
CA PRO A 636 12.66 -12.97 -22.61
C PRO A 636 11.84 -13.01 -23.91
N ARG A 637 12.47 -12.64 -25.03
CA ARG A 637 11.84 -12.74 -26.36
C ARG A 637 11.24 -14.14 -26.58
N ASP A 638 9.97 -14.18 -26.92
CA ASP A 638 9.23 -15.39 -27.25
C ASP A 638 8.71 -15.28 -28.70
N ILE A 639 8.94 -16.33 -29.50
CA ILE A 639 8.53 -16.38 -30.91
C ILE A 639 7.55 -17.54 -31.06
N GLN A 640 6.32 -17.20 -31.43
CA GLN A 640 5.23 -18.15 -31.58
C GLN A 640 4.83 -18.22 -33.05
N ILE A 641 4.48 -19.42 -33.50
CA ILE A 641 4.00 -19.68 -34.86
C ILE A 641 2.63 -20.33 -34.74
N GLY A 642 1.65 -19.74 -35.41
CA GLY A 642 0.26 -20.21 -35.41
C GLY A 642 -0.27 -20.38 -36.82
N GLY A 643 -1.03 -21.45 -37.04
CA GLY A 643 -1.79 -21.68 -38.27
C GLY A 643 -3.28 -21.63 -37.98
N ARG A 644 -4.04 -20.93 -38.81
CA ARG A 644 -5.51 -20.97 -38.80
C ARG A 644 -6.02 -21.29 -40.19
N PHE A 645 -6.88 -22.30 -40.27
CA PHE A 645 -7.66 -22.60 -41.46
C PHE A 645 -9.11 -22.19 -41.21
N THR A 646 -9.68 -21.42 -42.14
CA THR A 646 -11.09 -21.02 -42.14
C THR A 646 -11.72 -21.53 -43.44
N PHE A 647 -12.88 -22.17 -43.34
CA PHE A 647 -13.62 -22.78 -44.45
C PHE A 647 -15.07 -22.33 -44.46
#